data_AF-A0A352PTC6-F1
#
_entry.id   AF-A0A352PTC6-F1
#
_cell.length_a   1.000
_cell.length_b   1.000
_cell.length_c   1.000
_cell.angle_alpha   90.00
_cell.angle_beta   90.00
_cell.angle_gamma   90.00
#
_symmetry.space_group_name_H-M   'P 1'
#
loop_
_entity.id
_entity.type
_entity.pdbx_description
1 polymer ?
#
loop_
_entity_poly.entity_id
_entity_poly.type
_entity_poly.pdbx_seq_one_letter_code
_entity_poly.pdbx_strand_id
1 'polypeptide(L)'
;MKRSAALAALLFVLMTPFAAWSRGGGGCIEQGTPILTPAGPVAIERLQAGDTVWNLTTGRPREATVRSLSVVDPERYIEISAGHTRLRVTEEHPLMVALGEYRMARELQKGDRVYLTGQDGIRPYRIDSIRSVPGDRPAYNLLVSPGGTFAANGLVVHNKGCFLPETPVLRPDGTETPISTLHRGEEVLAYTPEGRMVKAKVRDVLRHRVDEYLVLQTDRASLRVTREHPFYVGRGTFKTLETLQIGDTVLAWDGESLSEQRILSIEAVHEKVPVFNLQTDQPNTFLAGSLAVHNKGGGCFPTGTQVGTPQGPVPIESLTHGDHILTLDEQGSPVQAPVEGVFVSKNTLWRIETDHGVLLTTKEHPVALWEGGFRWASRLQPGDVIRHWQDGQLDPYKVIGSTAAPGETLVVNLQVGEPHTFLAEGVLVHNKGGGCFPGGTPIRTPTGQVSIETLSPGDDVLAVDPQGNMVVSHVERIHRTRALPFSVRTDGSPLITTADHPLAFPDGRFVRAGDLQSGNKILNWAGGAFRPTTILDSVPEEMPQVVYNLSVAWPHTFLAAGFVAHNKGGSSSSYHSSSSTSSSSEEAPWWFFLIFFGIFGLVFFILIAAVVSAFSKKKRKTEELDYRYSPAQIGRKAKKTEKLIQFVAAQDATMNPAELKKLVESSFRKLQECWQAREYKPMVSLMMPALYAQHNAQIQGLIRDHEIDHIEDLKVERIDLVNLRYTGKAEQREFTALISASAKDYYTDDRTGKFIRGDRSAARFQEFWTFQRFEDRWVVRDIEQAGESEILKEENFVEMLTDENVQNLYAETAKEGTDAAWVGKQEAQKATRIERLLNFLGQTDKLWNRRLMLERARQVFMSVYLAREAGDPQQIPAGELFPDVAQSLKEQMQQWETEGLRIEYRNLCVRKAELIHVRNYAERDRDEYTVRIDAHAQQVVRRGDQSVREQPYVTPFEEFWTFGRLDGQWKLKEVVSASQAKQMVGAENIDEDSSAGQLDWYYRQTRAN
;
A
#
# COMPACT_ATOMS: atom_id res chain seq x y z
N MET A 1 -5.23 -53.97 -44.48
CA MET A 1 -3.83 -53.48 -44.53
C MET A 1 -3.14 -53.75 -43.18
N LYS A 2 -1.85 -53.40 -43.02
CA LYS A 2 -0.98 -53.67 -41.84
C LYS A 2 -1.51 -52.94 -40.58
N ARG A 3 -1.66 -53.56 -39.40
CA ARG A 3 -0.71 -54.05 -38.34
C ARG A 3 -0.15 -52.99 -37.37
N SER A 4 -0.67 -53.01 -36.14
CA SER A 4 0.02 -53.32 -34.85
C SER A 4 1.25 -52.56 -34.31
N ALA A 5 1.39 -52.62 -32.97
CA ALA A 5 2.49 -52.18 -32.07
C ALA A 5 2.58 -50.64 -31.81
N ALA A 6 2.84 -50.09 -30.62
CA ALA A 6 3.19 -50.55 -29.25
C ALA A 6 4.69 -50.71 -28.85
N LEU A 7 5.02 -50.06 -27.72
CA LEU A 7 6.19 -50.16 -26.82
C LEU A 7 7.58 -49.58 -27.22
N ALA A 8 8.19 -48.89 -26.22
CA ALA A 8 9.62 -48.87 -25.84
C ALA A 8 10.63 -48.12 -26.77
N ALA A 9 11.76 -47.54 -26.29
CA ALA A 9 12.21 -47.29 -24.90
C ALA A 9 13.46 -46.35 -24.83
N LEU A 10 13.54 -45.50 -23.77
CA LEU A 10 14.76 -44.85 -23.23
C LEU A 10 15.51 -43.88 -24.22
N LEU A 11 16.55 -43.08 -23.88
CA LEU A 11 17.37 -42.91 -22.67
C LEU A 11 17.88 -41.43 -22.53
N PHE A 12 17.77 -40.86 -21.33
CA PHE A 12 18.51 -39.72 -20.72
C PHE A 12 18.68 -38.32 -21.39
N VAL A 13 18.22 -37.31 -20.64
CA VAL A 13 18.99 -36.18 -20.06
C VAL A 13 19.99 -35.42 -20.93
N LEU A 14 19.68 -34.13 -21.14
CA LEU A 14 20.59 -33.04 -20.74
C LEU A 14 19.79 -31.93 -20.04
N MET A 15 20.28 -31.42 -18.92
CA MET A 15 19.70 -30.25 -18.24
C MET A 15 20.35 -28.96 -18.79
N THR A 16 19.56 -27.90 -18.88
CA THR A 16 19.87 -26.60 -18.23
C THR A 16 18.59 -25.75 -18.10
N PRO A 17 18.49 -24.86 -17.08
CA PRO A 17 17.35 -23.96 -16.92
C PRO A 17 17.52 -22.68 -17.75
N PHE A 18 16.50 -21.80 -17.74
CA PHE A 18 16.56 -20.35 -17.43
C PHE A 18 15.13 -19.81 -17.71
N ALA A 19 14.33 -19.56 -16.67
CA ALA A 19 14.19 -18.28 -15.98
C ALA A 19 13.14 -17.36 -16.63
N ALA A 20 11.90 -17.44 -16.12
CA ALA A 20 10.85 -16.49 -16.47
C ALA A 20 11.11 -15.15 -15.76
N TRP A 21 11.45 -14.11 -16.52
CA TRP A 21 11.65 -12.75 -15.97
C TRP A 21 10.39 -11.90 -16.10
N SER A 22 9.67 -11.76 -14.98
CA SER A 22 8.63 -10.74 -14.81
C SER A 22 9.28 -9.36 -14.64
N ARG A 23 9.26 -8.52 -15.68
CA ARG A 23 9.77 -7.14 -15.59
C ARG A 23 8.76 -6.24 -14.86
N GLY A 24 9.00 -6.01 -13.57
CA GLY A 24 8.28 -5.00 -12.78
C GLY A 24 8.71 -3.59 -13.18
N GLY A 25 7.77 -2.64 -13.25
CA GLY A 25 8.10 -1.22 -13.44
C GLY A 25 8.50 -0.55 -12.12
N GLY A 26 9.56 0.26 -12.17
CA GLY A 26 10.24 0.95 -11.07
C GLY A 26 11.74 1.02 -11.40
N GLY A 27 12.40 2.16 -11.19
CA GLY A 27 13.75 2.41 -11.75
C GLY A 27 14.82 1.40 -11.35
N CYS A 28 15.79 1.14 -12.23
CA CYS A 28 16.79 0.07 -12.09
C CYS A 28 18.25 0.60 -12.14
N ILE A 29 19.21 -0.22 -11.74
CA ILE A 29 20.63 0.14 -11.50
C ILE A 29 21.56 -0.89 -12.19
N GLU A 30 22.66 -0.47 -12.82
CA GLU A 30 23.54 -1.39 -13.60
C GLU A 30 24.16 -2.54 -12.78
N GLN A 31 24.23 -3.74 -13.38
CA GLN A 31 25.01 -4.89 -12.89
C GLN A 31 26.45 -4.53 -12.49
N GLY A 32 26.91 -5.05 -11.36
CA GLY A 32 28.22 -4.76 -10.80
C GLY A 32 28.26 -3.51 -9.93
N THR A 33 27.18 -2.72 -9.87
CA THR A 33 27.08 -1.56 -8.96
C THR A 33 27.18 -2.03 -7.49
N PRO A 34 28.14 -1.53 -6.70
CA PRO A 34 28.28 -1.92 -5.31
C PRO A 34 27.27 -1.17 -4.42
N ILE A 35 26.44 -1.93 -3.71
CA ILE A 35 25.45 -1.43 -2.74
C ILE A 35 26.04 -1.51 -1.33
N LEU A 36 25.81 -0.49 -0.51
CA LEU A 36 26.45 -0.40 0.81
C LEU A 36 25.73 -1.31 1.85
N THR A 37 26.42 -2.34 2.35
CA THR A 37 25.95 -3.24 3.42
C THR A 37 26.73 -3.03 4.73
N PRO A 38 26.25 -3.55 5.88
CA PRO A 38 27.05 -3.58 7.12
C PRO A 38 28.38 -4.34 7.00
N ALA A 39 28.47 -5.32 6.10
CA ALA A 39 29.70 -6.08 5.82
C ALA A 39 30.60 -5.42 4.76
N GLY A 40 30.25 -4.21 4.27
CA GLY A 40 30.94 -3.50 3.19
C GLY A 40 30.15 -3.48 1.88
N PRO A 41 30.73 -2.96 0.77
CA PRO A 41 30.01 -2.84 -0.49
C PRO A 41 29.86 -4.19 -1.21
N VAL A 42 28.62 -4.56 -1.58
CA VAL A 42 28.29 -5.82 -2.28
C VAL A 42 27.63 -5.51 -3.63
N ALA A 43 28.10 -6.13 -4.70
CA ALA A 43 27.55 -5.90 -6.05
C ALA A 43 26.07 -6.30 -6.14
N ILE A 44 25.24 -5.46 -6.77
CA ILE A 44 23.78 -5.53 -6.73
C ILE A 44 23.21 -6.88 -7.21
N GLU A 45 23.86 -7.53 -8.19
CA GLU A 45 23.44 -8.84 -8.72
C GLU A 45 23.71 -10.02 -7.78
N ARG A 46 24.48 -9.79 -6.70
CA ARG A 46 24.80 -10.80 -5.68
C ARG A 46 23.89 -10.73 -4.47
N LEU A 47 23.15 -9.62 -4.31
CA LEU A 47 22.21 -9.43 -3.21
C LEU A 47 20.98 -10.32 -3.39
N GLN A 48 20.52 -10.91 -2.29
CA GLN A 48 19.36 -11.80 -2.24
C GLN A 48 18.31 -11.28 -1.25
N ALA A 49 17.09 -11.82 -1.33
CA ALA A 49 16.04 -11.50 -0.37
C ALA A 49 16.44 -12.03 1.03
N GLY A 50 16.65 -11.11 1.97
CA GLY A 50 17.25 -11.39 3.28
C GLY A 50 18.55 -10.64 3.55
N ASP A 51 19.26 -10.18 2.52
CA ASP A 51 20.52 -9.44 2.70
C ASP A 51 20.27 -8.05 3.28
N THR A 52 21.18 -7.60 4.14
CA THR A 52 21.08 -6.32 4.85
C THR A 52 21.85 -5.23 4.10
N VAL A 53 21.21 -4.07 3.91
CA VAL A 53 21.75 -2.87 3.29
C VAL A 53 21.54 -1.68 4.23
N TRP A 54 22.30 -0.60 4.05
CA TRP A 54 22.07 0.62 4.82
C TRP A 54 20.91 1.44 4.22
N ASN A 55 19.83 1.60 4.99
CA ASN A 55 18.87 2.67 4.79
C ASN A 55 19.50 4.03 5.13
N LEU A 56 19.20 5.04 4.31
CA LEU A 56 19.75 6.38 4.44
C LEU A 56 18.69 7.51 4.43
N THR A 57 17.39 7.19 4.55
CA THR A 57 16.27 8.16 4.45
C THR A 57 16.43 9.35 5.42
N THR A 58 16.94 9.09 6.64
CA THR A 58 17.15 10.12 7.69
C THR A 58 18.59 10.65 7.75
N GLY A 59 19.42 10.31 6.77
CA GLY A 59 20.84 10.67 6.67
C GLY A 59 21.80 10.01 7.67
N ARG A 60 21.29 9.49 8.79
CA ARG A 60 21.99 8.52 9.64
C ARG A 60 21.75 7.10 9.10
N PRO A 61 22.80 6.25 8.94
CA PRO A 61 22.62 4.86 8.56
C PRO A 61 21.73 4.09 9.53
N ARG A 62 20.80 3.30 8.98
CA ARG A 62 20.01 2.29 9.69
C ARG A 62 20.01 0.99 8.89
N GLU A 63 19.89 -0.16 9.55
CA GLU A 63 19.77 -1.42 8.81
C GLU A 63 18.39 -1.53 8.12
N ALA A 64 18.39 -2.00 6.88
CA ALA A 64 17.20 -2.41 6.15
C ALA A 64 17.48 -3.68 5.34
N THR A 65 16.43 -4.42 4.99
CA THR A 65 16.57 -5.70 4.28
C THR A 65 16.13 -5.57 2.83
N VAL A 66 16.87 -6.22 1.93
CA VAL A 66 16.40 -6.54 0.57
C VAL A 66 15.24 -7.52 0.69
N ARG A 67 14.05 -7.13 0.21
CA ARG A 67 12.82 -7.94 0.20
C ARG A 67 12.67 -8.74 -1.09
N SER A 68 13.07 -8.15 -2.22
CA SER A 68 13.09 -8.80 -3.53
C SER A 68 14.04 -8.08 -4.49
N LEU A 69 14.64 -8.85 -5.38
CA LEU A 69 15.43 -8.36 -6.52
C LEU A 69 14.67 -8.64 -7.82
N SER A 70 14.49 -7.64 -8.68
CA SER A 70 14.00 -7.82 -10.05
C SER A 70 15.04 -7.36 -11.07
N VAL A 71 15.13 -8.07 -12.19
CA VAL A 71 16.10 -7.82 -13.25
C VAL A 71 15.37 -7.39 -14.52
N VAL A 72 15.91 -6.38 -15.20
CA VAL A 72 15.49 -5.90 -16.52
C VAL A 72 16.73 -5.59 -17.33
N ASP A 73 16.69 -5.74 -18.65
CA ASP A 73 17.75 -5.26 -19.54
C ASP A 73 17.26 -3.94 -20.17
N PRO A 74 17.80 -2.76 -19.77
CA PRO A 74 17.43 -1.48 -20.35
C PRO A 74 18.23 -1.19 -21.63
N GLU A 75 17.70 -0.36 -22.52
CA GLU A 75 18.44 0.10 -23.71
C GLU A 75 19.56 1.09 -23.34
N ARG A 76 19.36 1.89 -22.28
CA ARG A 76 20.23 3.00 -21.89
C ARG A 76 20.26 3.18 -20.37
N TYR A 77 21.38 3.71 -19.86
CA TYR A 77 21.52 4.23 -18.50
C TYR A 77 21.82 5.72 -18.53
N ILE A 78 21.36 6.45 -17.53
CA ILE A 78 21.94 7.73 -17.12
C ILE A 78 23.15 7.43 -16.22
N GLU A 79 24.34 7.74 -16.74
CA GLU A 79 25.59 7.69 -16.00
C GLU A 79 25.83 9.04 -15.30
N ILE A 80 25.76 9.04 -13.97
CA ILE A 80 25.93 10.20 -13.09
C ILE A 80 27.29 10.06 -12.41
N SER A 81 28.17 11.05 -12.56
CA SER A 81 29.40 11.16 -11.76
C SER A 81 29.31 12.36 -10.82
N ALA A 82 29.64 12.15 -9.54
CA ALA A 82 29.60 13.15 -8.49
C ALA A 82 30.70 12.88 -7.45
N GLY A 83 31.52 13.87 -7.13
CA GLY A 83 32.65 13.73 -6.21
C GLY A 83 33.64 12.67 -6.69
N HIS A 84 33.75 11.56 -5.94
CA HIS A 84 34.62 10.44 -6.27
C HIS A 84 33.90 9.22 -6.84
N THR A 85 32.58 9.29 -7.06
CA THR A 85 31.78 8.14 -7.52
C THR A 85 31.13 8.33 -8.89
N ARG A 86 30.69 7.21 -9.46
CA ARG A 86 29.93 7.11 -10.70
C ARG A 86 28.88 6.01 -10.59
N LEU A 87 27.62 6.35 -10.84
CA LEU A 87 26.50 5.42 -10.82
C LEU A 87 25.82 5.39 -12.20
N ARG A 88 25.27 4.24 -12.59
CA ARG A 88 24.43 4.05 -13.78
C ARG A 88 23.05 3.56 -13.37
N VAL A 89 22.03 4.31 -13.74
CA VAL A 89 20.62 4.01 -13.44
C VAL A 89 19.72 4.25 -14.65
N THR A 90 18.51 3.69 -14.66
CA THR A 90 17.51 4.03 -15.69
C THR A 90 16.95 5.45 -15.48
N GLU A 91 16.35 6.02 -16.52
CA GLU A 91 15.92 7.43 -16.58
C GLU A 91 14.84 7.79 -15.54
N GLU A 92 14.03 6.81 -15.17
CA GLU A 92 12.98 6.84 -14.14
C GLU A 92 13.44 6.37 -12.75
N HIS A 93 14.76 6.24 -12.52
CA HIS A 93 15.30 5.95 -11.20
C HIS A 93 15.39 7.24 -10.35
N PRO A 94 14.79 7.29 -9.14
CA PRO A 94 14.81 8.48 -8.29
C PRO A 94 16.09 8.55 -7.44
N LEU A 95 16.77 9.70 -7.46
CA LEU A 95 17.94 9.99 -6.61
C LEU A 95 17.62 11.10 -5.60
N MET A 96 18.26 11.03 -4.43
CA MET A 96 18.06 11.98 -3.34
C MET A 96 18.74 13.33 -3.63
N VAL A 97 17.94 14.40 -3.72
CA VAL A 97 18.39 15.78 -4.01
C VAL A 97 18.38 16.70 -2.77
N ALA A 98 17.52 16.40 -1.80
CA ALA A 98 17.54 16.89 -0.42
C ALA A 98 17.13 15.73 0.53
N LEU A 99 17.24 15.91 1.85
CA LEU A 99 16.88 14.85 2.81
C LEU A 99 15.39 14.49 2.69
N GLY A 100 15.09 13.31 2.16
CA GLY A 100 13.72 12.86 1.87
C GLY A 100 13.12 13.38 0.55
N GLU A 101 13.81 14.25 -0.19
CA GLU A 101 13.37 14.71 -1.53
C GLU A 101 14.10 13.93 -2.63
N TYR A 102 13.32 13.43 -3.59
CA TYR A 102 13.85 12.65 -4.71
C TYR A 102 13.46 13.24 -6.06
N ARG A 103 14.35 13.14 -7.05
CA ARG A 103 14.11 13.54 -8.44
C ARG A 103 14.55 12.43 -9.39
N MET A 104 13.84 12.24 -10.51
CA MET A 104 14.20 11.20 -11.48
C MET A 104 15.53 11.51 -12.17
N ALA A 105 16.30 10.48 -12.54
CA ALA A 105 17.62 10.63 -13.16
C ALA A 105 17.60 11.51 -14.43
N ARG A 106 16.54 11.40 -15.25
CA ARG A 106 16.29 12.24 -16.44
C ARG A 106 16.03 13.73 -16.16
N GLU A 107 15.66 14.06 -14.92
CA GLU A 107 15.30 15.42 -14.48
C GLU A 107 16.46 16.10 -13.70
N LEU A 108 17.61 15.43 -13.61
CA LEU A 108 18.86 15.96 -13.04
C LEU A 108 19.75 16.57 -14.12
N GLN A 109 20.53 17.57 -13.75
CA GLN A 109 21.50 18.23 -14.63
C GLN A 109 22.87 18.40 -13.96
N LYS A 110 23.91 18.65 -14.77
CA LYS A 110 25.24 18.96 -14.23
C LYS A 110 25.15 20.16 -13.28
N GLY A 111 25.64 20.00 -12.05
CA GLY A 111 25.57 21.02 -11.00
C GLY A 111 24.39 20.88 -10.04
N ASP A 112 23.37 20.05 -10.32
CA ASP A 112 22.35 19.68 -9.32
C ASP A 112 22.98 19.01 -8.09
N ARG A 113 22.28 19.05 -6.97
CA ARG A 113 22.70 18.38 -5.73
C ARG A 113 22.24 16.93 -5.72
N VAL A 114 23.12 16.04 -5.29
CA VAL A 114 22.87 14.62 -5.01
C VAL A 114 23.58 14.21 -3.73
N TYR A 115 23.00 13.30 -2.95
CA TYR A 115 23.61 12.86 -1.68
C TYR A 115 24.51 11.64 -1.86
N LEU A 116 25.70 11.69 -1.24
CA LEU A 116 26.66 10.58 -1.16
C LEU A 116 26.94 10.19 0.29
N THR A 117 27.27 8.92 0.52
CA THR A 117 27.79 8.40 1.80
C THR A 117 29.24 8.79 2.06
N GLY A 118 29.54 9.23 3.27
CA GLY A 118 30.90 9.38 3.83
C GLY A 118 31.01 8.74 5.22
N GLN A 119 32.14 8.96 5.90
CA GLN A 119 32.46 8.28 7.18
C GLN A 119 31.46 8.56 8.32
N ASP A 120 30.79 9.72 8.33
CA ASP A 120 29.85 10.14 9.39
C ASP A 120 28.37 10.12 8.95
N GLY A 121 28.04 9.46 7.83
CA GLY A 121 26.71 9.51 7.20
C GLY A 121 26.73 10.24 5.85
N ILE A 122 25.58 10.73 5.38
CA ILE A 122 25.44 11.29 4.02
C ILE A 122 25.69 12.80 3.96
N ARG A 123 26.22 13.27 2.82
CA ARG A 123 26.51 14.69 2.54
C ARG A 123 26.14 15.05 1.09
N PRO A 124 25.69 16.28 0.80
CA PRO A 124 25.37 16.70 -0.57
C PRO A 124 26.63 17.03 -1.38
N TYR A 125 26.71 16.48 -2.59
CA TYR A 125 27.68 16.85 -3.63
C TYR A 125 26.95 17.47 -4.81
N ARG A 126 27.69 18.12 -5.72
CA ARG A 126 27.17 18.48 -7.04
C ARG A 126 27.46 17.36 -8.04
N ILE A 127 26.58 17.20 -9.03
CA ILE A 127 26.84 16.35 -10.20
C ILE A 127 27.94 17.00 -11.05
N ASP A 128 29.06 16.31 -11.23
CA ASP A 128 30.20 16.75 -12.05
C ASP A 128 29.98 16.46 -13.53
N SER A 129 29.31 15.35 -13.85
CA SER A 129 28.82 15.03 -15.18
C SER A 129 27.61 14.09 -15.12
N ILE A 130 26.71 14.25 -16.08
CA ILE A 130 25.56 13.38 -16.31
C ILE A 130 25.42 13.16 -17.82
N ARG A 131 25.21 11.93 -18.25
CA ARG A 131 25.08 11.56 -19.67
C ARG A 131 24.31 10.26 -19.83
N SER A 132 23.56 10.13 -20.93
CA SER A 132 22.97 8.85 -21.34
C SER A 132 24.05 7.97 -22.02
N VAL A 133 24.18 6.71 -21.58
CA VAL A 133 25.13 5.70 -22.08
C VAL A 133 24.39 4.41 -22.45
N PRO A 134 24.93 3.55 -23.34
CA PRO A 134 24.30 2.28 -23.71
C PRO A 134 24.07 1.32 -22.52
N GLY A 135 23.01 0.52 -22.62
CA GLY A 135 22.62 -0.50 -21.65
C GLY A 135 23.38 -1.82 -21.82
N ASP A 136 24.71 -1.79 -21.86
CA ASP A 136 25.57 -2.96 -22.18
C ASP A 136 25.49 -4.13 -21.18
N ARG A 137 24.69 -3.99 -20.11
CA ARG A 137 24.52 -4.97 -19.01
C ARG A 137 23.10 -4.90 -18.44
N PRO A 138 22.59 -5.99 -17.84
CA PRO A 138 21.31 -5.99 -17.14
C PRO A 138 21.28 -4.97 -15.99
N ALA A 139 20.11 -4.40 -15.75
CA ALA A 139 19.80 -3.56 -14.61
C ALA A 139 19.01 -4.32 -13.55
N TYR A 140 19.26 -3.98 -12.30
CA TYR A 140 18.72 -4.61 -11.12
C TYR A 140 17.97 -3.57 -10.29
N ASN A 141 16.83 -3.98 -9.73
CA ASN A 141 16.04 -3.16 -8.80
C ASN A 141 15.83 -3.94 -7.49
N LEU A 142 16.14 -3.28 -6.36
CA LEU A 142 15.99 -3.79 -5.00
C LEU A 142 14.76 -3.16 -4.32
N LEU A 143 13.78 -3.98 -3.95
CA LEU A 143 12.78 -3.57 -2.96
C LEU A 143 13.45 -3.60 -1.57
N VAL A 144 13.83 -2.44 -1.04
CA VAL A 144 14.46 -2.29 0.27
C VAL A 144 13.42 -1.84 1.31
N SER A 145 13.31 -2.55 2.44
CA SER A 145 12.43 -2.13 3.54
C SER A 145 13.08 -2.35 4.92
N PRO A 146 12.94 -1.40 5.86
CA PRO A 146 12.09 -0.20 5.77
C PRO A 146 12.65 0.96 4.91
N GLY A 147 11.75 1.84 4.47
CA GLY A 147 12.06 3.20 3.98
C GLY A 147 12.69 3.34 2.59
N GLY A 148 12.70 2.30 1.75
CA GLY A 148 12.95 2.36 0.29
C GLY A 148 14.33 2.84 -0.20
N THR A 149 15.16 3.40 0.67
CA THR A 149 16.22 4.36 0.32
C THR A 149 17.60 3.84 0.69
N PHE A 150 18.50 3.66 -0.27
CA PHE A 150 19.80 3.00 -0.06
C PHE A 150 20.93 3.65 -0.87
N ALA A 151 22.18 3.30 -0.57
CA ALA A 151 23.36 3.76 -1.31
C ALA A 151 23.76 2.78 -2.42
N ALA A 152 23.74 3.26 -3.66
CA ALA A 152 24.22 2.57 -4.86
C ALA A 152 25.48 3.26 -5.40
N ASN A 153 26.61 2.56 -5.40
CA ASN A 153 27.97 3.13 -5.49
C ASN A 153 28.16 4.40 -4.63
N GLY A 154 27.61 4.40 -3.41
CA GLY A 154 27.64 5.53 -2.49
C GLY A 154 26.66 6.68 -2.78
N LEU A 155 26.01 6.75 -3.97
CA LEU A 155 24.93 7.68 -4.29
C LEU A 155 23.59 7.20 -3.72
N VAL A 156 22.77 8.09 -3.15
CA VAL A 156 21.53 7.72 -2.45
C VAL A 156 20.30 7.73 -3.37
N VAL A 157 19.54 6.63 -3.39
CA VAL A 157 18.45 6.36 -4.35
C VAL A 157 17.23 5.66 -3.72
N HIS A 158 16.07 5.60 -4.40
CA HIS A 158 14.74 5.22 -3.82
C HIS A 158 13.83 4.33 -4.74
N ASN A 159 12.65 3.86 -4.27
CA ASN A 159 11.79 2.88 -4.99
C ASN A 159 10.24 3.01 -4.83
N LYS A 160 9.44 2.05 -5.35
CA LYS A 160 8.00 2.16 -5.72
C LYS A 160 6.96 1.51 -4.79
N GLY A 161 5.73 2.08 -4.74
CA GLY A 161 4.59 1.59 -3.94
C GLY A 161 3.26 1.17 -4.62
N CYS A 162 2.28 0.77 -3.79
CA CYS A 162 1.04 0.01 -4.07
C CYS A 162 -0.14 0.35 -3.10
N PHE A 163 -1.30 -0.33 -3.22
CA PHE A 163 -2.51 -0.19 -2.36
C PHE A 163 -2.97 -1.52 -1.75
N LEU A 164 -3.89 -1.52 -0.77
CA LEU A 164 -4.51 -2.75 -0.24
C LEU A 164 -5.71 -3.26 -1.07
N PRO A 165 -6.08 -4.57 -1.00
CA PRO A 165 -7.11 -5.19 -1.85
C PRO A 165 -8.48 -4.55 -1.75
N GLU A 166 -8.88 -4.13 -0.55
CA GLU A 166 -10.17 -3.51 -0.26
C GLU A 166 -10.29 -2.07 -0.76
N THR A 167 -9.18 -1.43 -1.17
CA THR A 167 -9.15 -0.04 -1.64
C THR A 167 -10.20 0.20 -2.70
N PRO A 168 -11.22 1.04 -2.42
CA PRO A 168 -12.32 1.25 -3.35
C PRO A 168 -11.85 2.15 -4.49
N VAL A 169 -11.95 1.64 -5.71
CA VAL A 169 -11.74 2.41 -6.94
C VAL A 169 -13.08 2.90 -7.44
N LEU A 170 -13.20 4.21 -7.67
CA LEU A 170 -14.45 4.81 -8.14
C LEU A 170 -14.68 4.45 -9.62
N ARG A 171 -15.90 4.06 -9.98
CA ARG A 171 -16.36 3.80 -11.34
C ARG A 171 -17.11 5.00 -11.93
N PRO A 172 -17.23 5.10 -13.27
CA PRO A 172 -17.95 6.21 -13.90
C PRO A 172 -19.49 6.20 -13.75
N ASP A 173 -20.06 5.21 -13.06
CA ASP A 173 -21.47 5.17 -12.65
C ASP A 173 -21.68 5.64 -11.20
N GLY A 174 -20.61 6.10 -10.54
CA GLY A 174 -20.62 6.54 -9.13
C GLY A 174 -20.51 5.40 -8.11
N THR A 175 -20.42 4.14 -8.55
CA THR A 175 -20.18 3.01 -7.65
C THR A 175 -18.69 2.83 -7.35
N GLU A 176 -18.37 2.22 -6.21
CA GLU A 176 -17.00 1.95 -5.77
C GLU A 176 -16.74 0.44 -5.83
N THR A 177 -15.66 0.00 -6.47
CA THR A 177 -15.26 -1.41 -6.60
C THR A 177 -13.88 -1.63 -5.97
N PRO A 178 -13.70 -2.60 -5.05
CA PRO A 178 -12.38 -2.92 -4.48
C PRO A 178 -11.34 -3.25 -5.56
N ILE A 179 -10.15 -2.69 -5.45
CA ILE A 179 -9.07 -2.80 -6.45
C ILE A 179 -8.69 -4.26 -6.77
N SER A 180 -8.78 -5.18 -5.80
CA SER A 180 -8.52 -6.62 -6.02
C SER A 180 -9.66 -7.38 -6.72
N THR A 181 -10.81 -6.73 -6.92
CA THR A 181 -11.99 -7.29 -7.60
C THR A 181 -12.26 -6.66 -8.96
N LEU A 182 -11.45 -5.67 -9.35
CA LEU A 182 -11.45 -5.15 -10.71
C LEU A 182 -10.84 -6.17 -11.68
N HIS A 183 -11.43 -6.26 -12.86
CA HIS A 183 -10.99 -7.09 -13.96
C HIS A 183 -10.61 -6.23 -15.17
N ARG A 184 -9.77 -6.79 -16.04
CA ARG A 184 -9.38 -6.13 -17.29
C ARG A 184 -10.60 -5.82 -18.16
N GLY A 185 -10.65 -4.60 -18.69
CA GLY A 185 -11.74 -4.08 -19.52
C GLY A 185 -12.79 -3.29 -18.75
N GLU A 186 -12.85 -3.38 -17.42
CA GLU A 186 -13.77 -2.58 -16.60
C GLU A 186 -13.40 -1.08 -16.62
N GLU A 187 -14.41 -0.21 -16.56
CA GLU A 187 -14.21 1.25 -16.54
C GLU A 187 -14.06 1.77 -15.10
N VAL A 188 -13.02 2.58 -14.89
CA VAL A 188 -12.75 3.33 -13.66
C VAL A 188 -12.79 4.83 -13.95
N LEU A 189 -13.12 5.63 -12.93
CA LEU A 189 -13.04 7.08 -13.00
C LEU A 189 -11.59 7.52 -12.76
N ALA A 190 -11.05 8.21 -13.75
CA ALA A 190 -9.69 8.72 -13.82
C ALA A 190 -9.72 10.25 -13.97
N TYR A 191 -8.59 10.92 -13.81
CA TYR A 191 -8.48 12.38 -13.95
C TYR A 191 -7.25 12.74 -14.80
N THR A 192 -7.39 13.73 -15.67
CA THR A 192 -6.24 14.21 -16.44
C THR A 192 -5.25 14.97 -15.53
N PRO A 193 -3.99 15.24 -15.94
CA PRO A 193 -3.03 16.01 -15.12
C PRO A 193 -3.50 17.42 -14.73
N GLU A 194 -4.56 17.91 -15.36
CA GLU A 194 -5.26 19.15 -15.10
C GLU A 194 -6.45 18.98 -14.11
N GLY A 195 -6.63 17.79 -13.51
CA GLY A 195 -7.68 17.47 -12.53
C GLY A 195 -9.05 17.11 -13.10
N ARG A 196 -9.26 17.18 -14.42
CA ARG A 196 -10.57 16.92 -15.05
C ARG A 196 -10.89 15.43 -15.07
N MET A 197 -12.05 15.05 -14.54
CA MET A 197 -12.53 13.66 -14.56
C MET A 197 -12.80 13.15 -15.98
N VAL A 198 -12.41 11.90 -16.22
CA VAL A 198 -12.56 11.14 -17.45
C VAL A 198 -12.74 9.65 -17.13
N LYS A 199 -13.10 8.84 -18.12
CA LYS A 199 -13.10 7.38 -18.00
C LYS A 199 -11.78 6.81 -18.48
N ALA A 200 -11.20 5.87 -17.73
CA ALA A 200 -10.14 4.98 -18.21
C ALA A 200 -10.57 3.52 -18.03
N LYS A 201 -10.03 2.58 -18.81
CA LYS A 201 -10.31 1.15 -18.59
C LYS A 201 -9.11 0.46 -17.95
N VAL A 202 -9.38 -0.51 -17.08
CA VAL A 202 -8.36 -1.37 -16.47
C VAL A 202 -7.73 -2.24 -17.56
N ARG A 203 -6.40 -2.23 -17.65
CA ARG A 203 -5.60 -3.03 -18.58
C ARG A 203 -4.96 -4.24 -17.91
N ASP A 204 -4.60 -4.11 -16.64
CA ASP A 204 -4.02 -5.17 -15.81
C ASP A 204 -4.24 -4.86 -14.32
N VAL A 205 -4.10 -5.86 -13.45
CA VAL A 205 -4.17 -5.73 -11.99
C VAL A 205 -2.96 -6.41 -11.37
N LEU A 206 -1.96 -5.61 -11.03
CA LEU A 206 -0.72 -6.03 -10.41
C LEU A 206 -0.97 -6.46 -8.96
N ARG A 207 -0.24 -7.47 -8.48
CA ARG A 207 -0.34 -7.98 -7.11
C ARG A 207 1.03 -8.40 -6.56
N HIS A 208 1.36 -7.88 -5.38
CA HIS A 208 2.58 -8.15 -4.62
C HIS A 208 2.24 -8.41 -3.14
N ARG A 209 3.24 -8.42 -2.25
CA ARG A 209 3.08 -8.39 -0.79
C ARG A 209 4.10 -7.39 -0.22
N VAL A 210 3.75 -6.78 0.91
CA VAL A 210 4.63 -5.92 1.72
C VAL A 210 4.52 -6.32 3.19
N ASP A 211 5.49 -5.94 4.00
CA ASP A 211 5.49 -6.14 5.46
C ASP A 211 4.85 -4.95 6.22
N GLU A 212 4.54 -3.85 5.53
CA GLU A 212 4.00 -2.61 6.11
C GLU A 212 3.22 -1.78 5.08
N TYR A 213 2.22 -1.05 5.54
CA TYR A 213 1.49 -0.03 4.79
C TYR A 213 1.12 1.14 5.70
N LEU A 214 0.60 2.21 5.12
CA LEU A 214 0.09 3.38 5.81
C LEU A 214 -1.43 3.49 5.66
N VAL A 215 -2.09 3.86 6.75
CA VAL A 215 -3.44 4.42 6.75
C VAL A 215 -3.30 5.93 6.63
N LEU A 216 -3.69 6.47 5.48
CA LEU A 216 -3.92 7.89 5.31
C LEU A 216 -5.34 8.22 5.80
N GLN A 217 -5.51 9.29 6.58
CA GLN A 217 -6.81 9.91 6.83
C GLN A 217 -6.79 11.37 6.36
N THR A 218 -7.85 11.82 5.71
CA THR A 218 -8.13 13.22 5.42
C THR A 218 -9.42 13.67 6.11
N ASP A 219 -9.86 14.91 5.90
CA ASP A 219 -11.15 15.41 6.43
C ASP A 219 -12.39 14.68 5.88
N ARG A 220 -12.28 13.88 4.79
CA ARG A 220 -13.44 13.20 4.18
C ARG A 220 -13.16 11.76 3.69
N ALA A 221 -11.89 11.35 3.60
CA ALA A 221 -11.48 10.07 3.06
C ALA A 221 -10.49 9.35 3.97
N SER A 222 -10.36 8.04 3.77
CA SER A 222 -9.21 7.28 4.29
C SER A 222 -8.79 6.25 3.24
N LEU A 223 -7.48 6.04 3.11
CA LEU A 223 -6.91 5.13 2.12
C LEU A 223 -5.77 4.31 2.72
N ARG A 224 -5.78 3.00 2.43
CA ARG A 224 -4.77 2.03 2.83
C ARG A 224 -3.80 1.78 1.67
N VAL A 225 -2.56 2.21 1.86
CA VAL A 225 -1.60 2.50 0.78
C VAL A 225 -0.18 2.29 1.29
N THR A 226 0.77 1.87 0.46
CA THR A 226 2.16 1.77 0.92
C THR A 226 2.82 3.16 0.99
N ARG A 227 3.81 3.32 1.88
CA ARG A 227 4.36 4.62 2.29
C ARG A 227 4.87 5.46 1.10
N GLU A 228 5.42 4.76 0.14
CA GLU A 228 6.12 5.25 -1.03
C GLU A 228 5.21 5.42 -2.28
N HIS A 229 3.88 5.43 -2.12
CA HIS A 229 2.93 5.65 -3.22
C HIS A 229 2.71 7.16 -3.53
N PRO A 230 2.67 7.57 -4.82
CA PRO A 230 2.40 8.96 -5.24
C PRO A 230 0.91 9.38 -5.18
N PHE A 231 0.61 10.36 -4.33
CA PHE A 231 -0.67 11.07 -4.23
C PHE A 231 -0.66 12.36 -5.05
N TYR A 232 -1.76 12.64 -5.74
CA TYR A 232 -1.94 13.85 -6.54
C TYR A 232 -2.21 15.08 -5.66
N VAL A 233 -1.39 16.12 -5.83
CA VAL A 233 -1.50 17.41 -5.12
C VAL A 233 -1.83 18.56 -6.08
N GLY A 234 -2.38 18.23 -7.25
CA GLY A 234 -2.75 19.18 -8.30
C GLY A 234 -1.68 19.37 -9.37
N ARG A 235 -2.09 19.92 -10.53
CA ARG A 235 -1.19 20.43 -11.59
C ARG A 235 -0.09 19.44 -12.00
N GLY A 236 -0.48 18.21 -12.33
CA GLY A 236 0.42 17.10 -12.68
C GLY A 236 1.43 16.67 -11.59
N THR A 237 1.35 17.20 -10.37
CA THR A 237 2.35 17.02 -9.31
C THR A 237 1.90 15.95 -8.31
N PHE A 238 2.88 15.17 -7.82
CA PHE A 238 2.64 14.08 -6.88
C PHE A 238 3.63 14.11 -5.70
N LYS A 239 3.17 13.71 -4.50
CA LYS A 239 4.00 13.53 -3.29
C LYS A 239 3.79 12.13 -2.69
N THR A 240 4.75 11.62 -1.92
CA THR A 240 4.64 10.35 -1.17
C THR A 240 4.26 10.61 0.29
N LEU A 241 3.82 9.57 1.02
CA LEU A 241 3.56 9.69 2.46
C LEU A 241 4.82 9.66 3.34
N GLU A 242 6.02 9.69 2.74
CA GLU A 242 7.27 10.07 3.43
C GLU A 242 7.48 11.59 3.48
N THR A 243 6.84 12.33 2.58
CA THR A 243 7.05 13.78 2.38
C THR A 243 5.81 14.61 2.71
N LEU A 244 4.62 14.03 2.59
CA LEU A 244 3.38 14.61 3.10
C LEU A 244 3.34 14.51 4.62
N GLN A 245 2.96 15.62 5.28
CA GLN A 245 2.81 15.68 6.74
C GLN A 245 1.34 15.83 7.15
N ILE A 246 1.05 15.57 8.43
CA ILE A 246 -0.26 15.89 9.01
C ILE A 246 -0.49 17.40 8.90
N GLY A 247 -1.53 17.78 8.17
CA GLY A 247 -1.87 19.16 7.86
C GLY A 247 -1.63 19.61 6.42
N ASP A 248 -0.90 18.84 5.58
CA ASP A 248 -0.80 19.03 4.13
C ASP A 248 -2.15 18.72 3.43
N THR A 249 -2.29 19.11 2.16
CA THR A 249 -3.45 18.76 1.31
C THR A 249 -3.11 17.80 0.18
N VAL A 250 -4.09 16.96 -0.17
CA VAL A 250 -4.11 16.03 -1.31
C VAL A 250 -5.47 16.12 -2.00
N LEU A 251 -5.52 15.91 -3.31
CA LEU A 251 -6.79 16.03 -4.05
C LEU A 251 -7.61 14.74 -4.00
N ALA A 252 -8.93 14.90 -3.84
CA ALA A 252 -9.88 13.79 -3.77
C ALA A 252 -11.28 14.21 -4.26
N TRP A 253 -12.05 13.23 -4.73
CA TRP A 253 -13.39 13.44 -5.26
C TRP A 253 -14.44 13.61 -4.17
N ASP A 254 -15.16 14.72 -4.22
CA ASP A 254 -16.26 15.05 -3.30
C ASP A 254 -17.63 14.54 -3.77
N GLY A 255 -17.80 14.33 -5.08
CA GLY A 255 -19.08 14.04 -5.72
C GLY A 255 -19.31 14.81 -7.01
N GLU A 256 -18.61 15.94 -7.20
CA GLU A 256 -18.74 16.85 -8.34
C GLU A 256 -17.37 17.24 -8.94
N SER A 257 -16.33 17.37 -8.11
CA SER A 257 -14.98 17.79 -8.51
C SER A 257 -13.87 17.07 -7.73
N LEU A 258 -12.61 17.30 -8.11
CA LEU A 258 -11.48 17.06 -7.22
C LEU A 258 -11.25 18.30 -6.33
N SER A 259 -11.56 18.18 -5.05
CA SER A 259 -11.28 19.22 -4.04
C SER A 259 -10.08 18.84 -3.17
N GLU A 260 -9.43 19.85 -2.59
CA GLU A 260 -8.38 19.66 -1.59
C GLU A 260 -8.98 19.06 -0.32
N GLN A 261 -8.38 17.96 0.12
CA GLN A 261 -8.66 17.34 1.40
C GLN A 261 -7.40 17.35 2.26
N ARG A 262 -7.56 17.76 3.52
CA ARG A 262 -6.44 17.98 4.43
C ARG A 262 -6.12 16.70 5.18
N ILE A 263 -4.87 16.30 5.17
CA ILE A 263 -4.37 15.13 5.89
C ILE A 263 -4.51 15.36 7.39
N LEU A 264 -5.26 14.47 8.05
CA LEU A 264 -5.52 14.50 9.50
C LEU A 264 -4.66 13.48 10.25
N SER A 265 -4.36 12.32 9.64
CA SER A 265 -3.36 11.38 10.15
C SER A 265 -2.67 10.60 9.05
N ILE A 266 -1.45 10.14 9.37
CA ILE A 266 -0.67 9.18 8.58
C ILE A 266 -0.14 8.15 9.58
N GLU A 267 -0.69 6.94 9.56
CA GLU A 267 -0.45 5.90 10.57
C GLU A 267 0.16 4.64 9.95
N ALA A 268 1.23 4.10 10.51
CA ALA A 268 1.97 2.98 9.93
C ALA A 268 1.53 1.61 10.51
N VAL A 269 0.88 0.80 9.67
CA VAL A 269 0.41 -0.55 10.00
C VAL A 269 1.40 -1.57 9.46
N HIS A 270 2.01 -2.35 10.35
CA HIS A 270 3.08 -3.30 10.01
C HIS A 270 2.50 -4.71 9.85
N GLU A 271 1.76 -4.92 8.75
CA GLU A 271 1.01 -6.15 8.45
C GLU A 271 1.47 -6.76 7.11
N LYS A 272 1.58 -8.09 7.03
CA LYS A 272 2.01 -8.84 5.81
C LYS A 272 0.95 -8.95 4.71
N VAL A 273 0.35 -7.83 4.34
CA VAL A 273 -0.75 -7.76 3.38
C VAL A 273 -0.34 -8.07 1.93
N PRO A 274 -1.20 -8.72 1.13
CA PRO A 274 -1.10 -8.61 -0.32
C PRO A 274 -1.45 -7.18 -0.73
N VAL A 275 -0.68 -6.59 -1.63
CA VAL A 275 -0.94 -5.24 -2.16
C VAL A 275 -1.12 -5.27 -3.67
N PHE A 276 -1.95 -4.37 -4.16
CA PHE A 276 -2.46 -4.30 -5.52
C PHE A 276 -2.15 -2.93 -6.12
N ASN A 277 -2.02 -2.89 -7.44
CA ASN A 277 -2.04 -1.64 -8.21
C ASN A 277 -2.64 -1.93 -9.59
N LEU A 278 -3.29 -0.97 -10.21
CA LEU A 278 -3.84 -1.15 -11.55
C LEU A 278 -2.74 -0.98 -12.62
N GLN A 279 -3.11 -1.24 -13.87
CA GLN A 279 -2.65 -0.50 -15.04
C GLN A 279 -3.92 -0.03 -15.77
N THR A 280 -3.93 1.19 -16.32
CA THR A 280 -5.12 1.75 -16.98
C THR A 280 -4.78 2.31 -18.36
N ASP A 281 -5.82 2.66 -19.13
CA ASP A 281 -5.66 3.60 -20.23
C ASP A 281 -5.22 5.00 -19.74
N GLN A 282 -4.81 5.82 -20.71
CA GLN A 282 -4.67 7.27 -20.58
C GLN A 282 -5.94 7.86 -19.94
N PRO A 283 -5.82 8.77 -18.95
CA PRO A 283 -4.64 9.57 -18.59
C PRO A 283 -3.69 8.92 -17.57
N ASN A 284 -3.76 7.60 -17.34
CA ASN A 284 -2.88 6.88 -16.43
C ASN A 284 -3.07 7.28 -14.95
N THR A 285 -4.32 7.43 -14.54
CA THR A 285 -4.67 7.75 -13.15
C THR A 285 -5.96 7.02 -12.78
N PHE A 286 -6.28 6.98 -11.49
CA PHE A 286 -7.59 6.55 -11.00
C PHE A 286 -7.85 7.17 -9.62
N LEU A 287 -9.08 7.08 -9.14
CA LEU A 287 -9.41 7.47 -7.77
C LEU A 287 -9.48 6.25 -6.86
N ALA A 288 -8.67 6.25 -5.81
CA ALA A 288 -8.54 5.19 -4.81
C ALA A 288 -8.94 5.74 -3.44
N GLY A 289 -9.96 5.19 -2.77
CA GLY A 289 -10.50 5.82 -1.55
C GLY A 289 -11.05 7.22 -1.80
N SER A 290 -11.57 7.47 -3.01
CA SER A 290 -11.86 8.80 -3.58
C SER A 290 -10.64 9.73 -3.80
N LEU A 291 -9.45 9.43 -3.25
CA LEU A 291 -8.21 10.19 -3.43
C LEU A 291 -7.61 9.97 -4.82
N ALA A 292 -7.05 11.04 -5.38
CA ALA A 292 -6.46 11.05 -6.72
C ALA A 292 -5.03 10.49 -6.69
N VAL A 293 -4.80 9.40 -7.45
CA VAL A 293 -3.53 8.65 -7.44
C VAL A 293 -3.05 8.31 -8.86
N HIS A 294 -1.74 8.09 -9.03
CA HIS A 294 -1.09 7.88 -10.33
C HIS A 294 -1.03 6.42 -10.76
N ASN A 295 -0.90 6.17 -12.07
CA ASN A 295 -0.82 4.86 -12.69
C ASN A 295 0.07 4.87 -13.97
N LYS A 296 0.17 3.73 -14.68
CA LYS A 296 0.86 3.59 -15.98
C LYS A 296 -0.14 3.36 -17.12
N GLY A 297 0.13 3.91 -18.30
CA GLY A 297 -0.62 3.62 -19.53
C GLY A 297 -0.22 4.41 -20.78
N GLY A 298 -0.84 4.06 -21.91
CA GLY A 298 -0.57 4.59 -23.25
C GLY A 298 -1.32 3.77 -24.31
N GLY A 299 -1.64 4.37 -25.47
CA GLY A 299 -2.11 3.61 -26.64
C GLY A 299 -0.94 2.88 -27.30
N CYS A 300 -1.16 1.71 -27.90
CA CYS A 300 -0.12 0.84 -28.46
C CYS A 300 -0.58 0.13 -29.77
N PHE A 301 0.35 -0.44 -30.54
CA PHE A 301 0.17 -1.32 -31.71
C PHE A 301 0.73 -2.73 -31.44
N PRO A 302 0.29 -3.81 -32.12
CA PRO A 302 0.88 -5.14 -31.91
C PRO A 302 2.34 -5.23 -32.37
N THR A 303 3.07 -6.17 -31.78
CA THR A 303 4.31 -6.70 -32.37
C THR A 303 4.04 -7.23 -33.78
N GLY A 304 4.88 -6.86 -34.73
CA GLY A 304 4.74 -7.10 -36.16
C GLY A 304 4.23 -5.89 -36.94
N THR A 305 3.71 -4.84 -36.27
CA THR A 305 3.21 -3.65 -36.97
C THR A 305 4.32 -2.89 -37.67
N GLN A 306 4.15 -2.58 -38.94
CA GLN A 306 5.16 -1.89 -39.74
C GLN A 306 5.14 -0.37 -39.49
N VAL A 307 6.21 0.17 -38.91
CA VAL A 307 6.43 1.61 -38.75
C VAL A 307 7.38 2.10 -39.84
N GLY A 308 7.03 3.20 -40.50
CA GLY A 308 7.86 3.79 -41.56
C GLY A 308 9.18 4.34 -41.00
N THR A 309 10.30 4.02 -41.65
CA THR A 309 11.62 4.65 -41.40
C THR A 309 12.22 5.15 -42.72
N PRO A 310 13.22 6.05 -42.69
CA PRO A 310 13.90 6.53 -43.91
C PRO A 310 14.57 5.42 -44.73
N GLN A 311 14.79 4.24 -44.13
CA GLN A 311 15.37 3.05 -44.77
C GLN A 311 14.31 2.04 -45.24
N GLY A 312 13.02 2.33 -45.02
CA GLY A 312 11.87 1.46 -45.30
C GLY A 312 11.03 1.17 -44.06
N PRO A 313 9.86 0.51 -44.19
CA PRO A 313 9.08 0.05 -43.06
C PRO A 313 9.82 -1.04 -42.26
N VAL A 314 9.72 -1.00 -40.94
CA VAL A 314 10.26 -2.03 -40.02
C VAL A 314 9.24 -2.40 -38.93
N PRO A 315 9.30 -3.62 -38.34
CA PRO A 315 8.45 -3.98 -37.21
C PRO A 315 8.64 -3.04 -36.01
N ILE A 316 7.55 -2.62 -35.38
CA ILE A 316 7.55 -1.63 -34.28
C ILE A 316 8.38 -2.07 -33.06
N GLU A 317 8.50 -3.38 -32.82
CA GLU A 317 9.35 -3.97 -31.79
C GLU A 317 10.86 -4.01 -32.13
N SER A 318 11.25 -3.59 -33.34
CA SER A 318 12.66 -3.44 -33.74
C SER A 318 13.17 -2.00 -33.62
N LEU A 319 12.29 -1.05 -33.25
CA LEU A 319 12.65 0.34 -32.97
C LEU A 319 13.07 0.52 -31.51
N THR A 320 14.02 1.43 -31.28
CA THR A 320 14.67 1.73 -29.99
C THR A 320 14.87 3.24 -29.80
N HIS A 321 15.26 3.69 -28.60
CA HIS A 321 15.51 5.12 -28.36
C HIS A 321 16.63 5.68 -29.27
N GLY A 322 16.25 6.59 -30.18
CA GLY A 322 17.13 7.33 -31.09
C GLY A 322 16.98 6.93 -32.56
N ASP A 323 16.25 5.85 -32.86
CA ASP A 323 15.89 5.50 -34.23
C ASP A 323 15.04 6.61 -34.87
N HIS A 324 15.20 6.82 -36.17
CA HIS A 324 14.48 7.86 -36.90
C HIS A 324 13.33 7.21 -37.68
N ILE A 325 12.12 7.67 -37.43
CA ILE A 325 10.90 7.19 -38.07
C ILE A 325 10.32 8.27 -38.99
N LEU A 326 9.55 7.84 -40.00
CA LEU A 326 8.86 8.73 -40.91
C LEU A 326 7.54 9.21 -40.32
N THR A 327 7.31 10.50 -40.48
CA THR A 327 6.03 11.17 -40.27
C THR A 327 5.83 12.22 -41.37
N LEU A 328 4.74 12.98 -41.31
CA LEU A 328 4.39 14.00 -42.30
C LEU A 328 4.40 15.40 -41.70
N ASP A 329 4.86 16.38 -42.49
CA ASP A 329 4.71 17.81 -42.20
C ASP A 329 3.27 18.31 -42.51
N GLU A 330 3.03 19.61 -42.29
CA GLU A 330 1.73 20.25 -42.54
C GLU A 330 1.32 20.22 -44.04
N GLN A 331 2.29 20.06 -44.94
CA GLN A 331 2.10 19.98 -46.38
C GLN A 331 1.90 18.53 -46.87
N GLY A 332 2.07 17.54 -45.99
CA GLY A 332 1.96 16.11 -46.30
C GLY A 332 3.27 15.47 -46.79
N SER A 333 4.40 16.18 -46.72
CA SER A 333 5.72 15.68 -47.13
C SER A 333 6.35 14.82 -46.03
N PRO A 334 7.13 13.77 -46.39
CA PRO A 334 7.78 12.91 -45.40
C PRO A 334 8.94 13.62 -44.70
N VAL A 335 8.85 13.72 -43.37
CA VAL A 335 9.89 14.24 -42.47
C VAL A 335 10.27 13.18 -41.42
N GLN A 336 11.39 13.38 -40.74
CA GLN A 336 11.92 12.41 -39.77
C GLN A 336 11.70 12.90 -38.34
N ALA A 337 11.11 12.06 -37.50
CA ALA A 337 11.03 12.27 -36.05
C ALA A 337 11.92 11.24 -35.33
N PRO A 338 12.62 11.62 -34.24
CA PRO A 338 13.35 10.65 -33.42
C PRO A 338 12.38 9.90 -32.49
N VAL A 339 12.63 8.60 -32.28
CA VAL A 339 12.01 7.82 -31.22
C VAL A 339 12.63 8.23 -29.88
N GLU A 340 11.84 8.89 -29.04
CA GLU A 340 12.22 9.35 -27.69
C GLU A 340 12.01 8.28 -26.61
N GLY A 341 11.31 7.19 -26.92
CA GLY A 341 11.11 6.07 -25.99
C GLY A 341 10.18 4.99 -26.52
N VAL A 342 10.40 3.76 -26.08
CA VAL A 342 9.66 2.57 -26.55
C VAL A 342 9.05 1.83 -25.36
N PHE A 343 7.76 1.49 -25.44
CA PHE A 343 7.00 0.98 -24.30
C PHE A 343 6.22 -0.28 -24.67
N VAL A 344 6.68 -1.45 -24.21
CA VAL A 344 5.99 -2.73 -24.44
C VAL A 344 5.02 -3.06 -23.30
N SER A 345 3.86 -3.62 -23.65
CA SER A 345 2.85 -4.15 -22.73
C SER A 345 2.07 -5.32 -23.38
N LYS A 346 1.03 -5.84 -22.73
CA LYS A 346 0.06 -6.77 -23.35
C LYS A 346 -1.32 -6.12 -23.43
N ASN A 347 -2.00 -6.26 -24.56
CA ASN A 347 -3.32 -5.64 -24.72
C ASN A 347 -4.22 -6.37 -25.72
N THR A 348 -5.52 -6.06 -25.66
CA THR A 348 -6.53 -6.47 -26.66
C THR A 348 -6.47 -5.54 -27.87
N LEU A 349 -6.47 -6.11 -29.07
CA LEU A 349 -6.44 -5.33 -30.31
C LEU A 349 -7.84 -4.87 -30.75
N TRP A 350 -7.84 -3.76 -31.45
CA TRP A 350 -8.94 -3.22 -32.24
C TRP A 350 -8.53 -3.30 -33.71
N ARG A 351 -9.48 -3.68 -34.56
CA ARG A 351 -9.30 -3.94 -35.98
C ARG A 351 -10.10 -2.91 -36.77
N ILE A 352 -9.38 -1.99 -37.39
CA ILE A 352 -9.91 -1.07 -38.38
C ILE A 352 -9.69 -1.74 -39.74
N GLU A 353 -10.76 -2.06 -40.43
CA GLU A 353 -10.71 -2.54 -41.81
C GLU A 353 -10.96 -1.34 -42.74
N THR A 354 -10.09 -1.15 -43.73
CA THR A 354 -10.28 -0.17 -44.80
C THR A 354 -10.53 -0.88 -46.13
N ASP A 355 -10.94 -0.12 -47.13
CA ASP A 355 -11.03 -0.55 -48.54
C ASP A 355 -9.70 -1.06 -49.11
N HIS A 356 -8.56 -0.71 -48.51
CA HIS A 356 -7.22 -1.09 -48.97
C HIS A 356 -6.40 -1.95 -47.99
N GLY A 357 -6.84 -2.18 -46.75
CA GLY A 357 -6.06 -2.93 -45.77
C GLY A 357 -6.68 -3.07 -44.38
N VAL A 358 -5.85 -3.33 -43.38
CA VAL A 358 -6.26 -3.50 -41.98
C VAL A 358 -5.23 -2.86 -41.06
N LEU A 359 -5.65 -1.88 -40.25
CA LEU A 359 -4.86 -1.39 -39.13
C LEU A 359 -5.28 -2.11 -37.84
N LEU A 360 -4.32 -2.81 -37.23
CA LEU A 360 -4.46 -3.39 -35.89
C LEU A 360 -3.81 -2.45 -34.87
N THR A 361 -4.58 -1.96 -33.90
CA THR A 361 -4.07 -1.06 -32.85
C THR A 361 -4.92 -1.16 -31.59
N THR A 362 -4.52 -0.57 -30.47
CA THR A 362 -5.39 -0.49 -29.29
C THR A 362 -6.55 0.49 -29.49
N LYS A 363 -7.71 0.18 -28.90
CA LYS A 363 -8.97 0.95 -29.04
C LYS A 363 -8.90 2.48 -28.90
N GLU A 364 -7.95 3.02 -28.12
CA GLU A 364 -7.83 4.46 -27.85
C GLU A 364 -6.72 5.15 -28.65
N HIS A 365 -6.04 4.44 -29.56
CA HIS A 365 -4.95 5.03 -30.35
C HIS A 365 -5.49 6.12 -31.30
N PRO A 366 -4.89 7.34 -31.38
CA PRO A 366 -5.37 8.41 -32.25
C PRO A 366 -4.94 8.17 -33.70
N VAL A 367 -5.90 8.09 -34.63
CA VAL A 367 -5.70 7.91 -36.07
C VAL A 367 -6.08 9.19 -36.81
N ALA A 368 -5.22 9.67 -37.72
CA ALA A 368 -5.44 10.91 -38.45
C ALA A 368 -6.55 10.79 -39.52
N LEU A 369 -7.46 11.77 -39.54
CA LEU A 369 -8.55 11.88 -40.52
C LEU A 369 -8.13 12.66 -41.76
N TRP A 370 -8.76 12.39 -42.90
CA TRP A 370 -8.51 13.13 -44.13
C TRP A 370 -8.85 14.62 -43.97
N GLU A 371 -10.03 14.94 -43.43
CA GLU A 371 -10.47 16.30 -43.11
C GLU A 371 -9.63 17.02 -42.03
N GLY A 372 -8.72 16.30 -41.36
CA GLY A 372 -7.81 16.82 -40.35
C GLY A 372 -8.19 16.42 -38.92
N GLY A 373 -7.22 16.56 -38.01
CA GLY A 373 -7.35 16.08 -36.62
C GLY A 373 -7.27 14.55 -36.50
N PHE A 374 -7.47 14.05 -35.27
CA PHE A 374 -7.32 12.65 -34.92
C PHE A 374 -8.58 12.08 -34.27
N ARG A 375 -8.95 10.84 -34.62
CA ARG A 375 -10.07 10.08 -34.04
C ARG A 375 -9.53 8.79 -33.42
N TRP A 376 -10.06 8.38 -32.26
CA TRP A 376 -9.65 7.10 -31.66
C TRP A 376 -10.06 5.93 -32.55
N ALA A 377 -9.23 4.88 -32.63
CA ALA A 377 -9.50 3.67 -33.39
C ALA A 377 -10.92 3.08 -33.17
N SER A 378 -11.37 3.04 -31.92
CA SER A 378 -12.71 2.56 -31.53
C SER A 378 -13.89 3.47 -31.89
N ARG A 379 -13.62 4.67 -32.40
CA ARG A 379 -14.61 5.68 -32.80
C ARG A 379 -14.63 5.95 -34.31
N LEU A 380 -13.77 5.28 -35.08
CA LEU A 380 -13.86 5.26 -36.54
C LEU A 380 -15.11 4.47 -36.97
N GLN A 381 -15.90 5.04 -37.87
CA GLN A 381 -17.14 4.48 -38.40
C GLN A 381 -16.98 4.06 -39.87
N PRO A 382 -17.72 3.06 -40.36
CA PRO A 382 -17.77 2.75 -41.79
C PRO A 382 -18.22 3.97 -42.59
N GLY A 383 -17.32 4.51 -43.41
CA GLY A 383 -17.51 5.79 -44.11
C GLY A 383 -16.45 6.85 -43.80
N ASP A 384 -15.81 6.79 -42.62
CA ASP A 384 -14.71 7.69 -42.26
C ASP A 384 -13.51 7.51 -43.21
N VAL A 385 -12.76 8.59 -43.44
CA VAL A 385 -11.58 8.58 -44.31
C VAL A 385 -10.34 8.93 -43.47
N ILE A 386 -9.33 8.06 -43.52
CA ILE A 386 -8.09 8.20 -42.77
C ILE A 386 -6.91 8.50 -43.70
N ARG A 387 -5.88 9.16 -43.16
CA ARG A 387 -4.65 9.49 -43.89
C ARG A 387 -3.71 8.30 -43.92
N HIS A 388 -3.48 7.74 -45.10
CA HIS A 388 -2.49 6.69 -45.36
C HIS A 388 -1.42 7.20 -46.32
N TRP A 389 -0.15 6.94 -46.03
CA TRP A 389 0.99 7.36 -46.86
C TRP A 389 1.65 6.16 -47.53
N GLN A 390 1.82 6.23 -48.84
CA GLN A 390 2.44 5.18 -49.65
C GLN A 390 3.19 5.78 -50.84
N ASP A 391 4.38 5.23 -51.15
CA ASP A 391 5.16 5.52 -52.36
C ASP A 391 5.40 7.03 -52.65
N GLY A 392 5.41 7.85 -51.59
CA GLY A 392 5.61 9.31 -51.65
C GLY A 392 4.33 10.15 -51.68
N GLN A 393 3.14 9.54 -51.75
CA GLN A 393 1.84 10.20 -51.79
C GLN A 393 1.03 9.96 -50.50
N LEU A 394 0.17 10.93 -50.14
CA LEU A 394 -0.79 10.82 -49.05
C LEU A 394 -2.19 10.58 -49.63
N ASP A 395 -2.72 9.38 -49.41
CA ASP A 395 -3.99 8.91 -49.97
C ASP A 395 -5.12 8.80 -48.93
N PRO A 396 -6.39 9.01 -49.37
CA PRO A 396 -7.57 8.82 -48.54
C PRO A 396 -7.99 7.34 -48.50
N TYR A 397 -7.75 6.65 -47.37
CA TYR A 397 -8.24 5.29 -47.16
C TYR A 397 -9.59 5.31 -46.43
N LYS A 398 -10.59 4.59 -46.93
CA LYS A 398 -11.94 4.60 -46.36
C LYS A 398 -12.13 3.43 -45.40
N VAL A 399 -12.53 3.72 -44.17
CA VAL A 399 -12.92 2.72 -43.18
C VAL A 399 -14.18 2.00 -43.67
N ILE A 400 -14.11 0.68 -43.79
CA ILE A 400 -15.24 -0.21 -44.09
C ILE A 400 -15.74 -0.96 -42.85
N GLY A 401 -14.90 -1.12 -41.83
CA GLY A 401 -15.23 -1.79 -40.58
C GLY A 401 -14.36 -1.33 -39.40
N SER A 402 -14.91 -1.36 -38.19
CA SER A 402 -14.17 -1.07 -36.96
C SER A 402 -14.70 -1.96 -35.84
N THR A 403 -13.88 -2.91 -35.38
CA THR A 403 -14.30 -4.03 -34.52
C THR A 403 -13.24 -4.42 -33.50
N ALA A 404 -13.64 -5.12 -32.43
CA ALA A 404 -12.69 -5.76 -31.51
C ALA A 404 -12.07 -7.00 -32.16
N ALA A 405 -10.74 -7.14 -32.10
CA ALA A 405 -10.07 -8.36 -32.52
C ALA A 405 -9.99 -9.37 -31.36
N PRO A 406 -10.09 -10.69 -31.62
CA PRO A 406 -10.06 -11.70 -30.58
C PRO A 406 -8.65 -11.90 -30.00
N GLY A 407 -8.59 -12.06 -28.67
CA GLY A 407 -7.36 -12.42 -27.94
C GLY A 407 -6.55 -11.23 -27.41
N GLU A 408 -5.44 -11.56 -26.77
CA GLU A 408 -4.46 -10.61 -26.24
C GLU A 408 -3.09 -10.90 -26.84
N THR A 409 -2.36 -9.84 -27.21
CA THR A 409 -0.97 -9.97 -27.71
C THR A 409 -0.05 -8.94 -27.07
N LEU A 410 1.25 -9.07 -27.32
CA LEU A 410 2.23 -8.03 -27.02
C LEU A 410 1.97 -6.81 -27.90
N VAL A 411 2.02 -5.63 -27.30
CA VAL A 411 1.83 -4.35 -27.98
C VAL A 411 2.90 -3.35 -27.56
N VAL A 412 3.32 -2.51 -28.49
CA VAL A 412 4.38 -1.51 -28.39
C VAL A 412 3.79 -0.11 -28.60
N ASN A 413 4.27 0.87 -27.85
CA ASN A 413 4.05 2.29 -28.11
C ASN A 413 5.38 3.01 -28.32
N LEU A 414 5.38 4.05 -29.15
CA LEU A 414 6.50 4.96 -29.34
C LEU A 414 6.15 6.33 -28.73
N GLN A 415 7.05 6.89 -27.93
CA GLN A 415 7.14 8.33 -27.76
C GLN A 415 8.07 8.86 -28.85
N VAL A 416 7.66 9.95 -29.50
CA VAL A 416 8.33 10.46 -30.71
C VAL A 416 8.43 11.98 -30.62
N GLY A 417 9.56 12.54 -31.07
CA GLY A 417 9.84 13.98 -31.06
C GLY A 417 8.97 14.76 -32.05
N GLU A 418 9.16 16.08 -32.12
CA GLU A 418 8.42 16.97 -33.04
C GLU A 418 8.40 16.44 -34.49
N PRO A 419 7.27 16.51 -35.23
CA PRO A 419 5.96 17.10 -34.88
C PRO A 419 5.06 16.19 -34.04
N HIS A 420 5.63 15.27 -33.26
CA HIS A 420 4.92 14.39 -32.33
C HIS A 420 3.97 13.42 -33.02
N THR A 421 4.31 12.96 -34.23
CA THR A 421 3.50 12.03 -35.04
C THR A 421 4.36 10.98 -35.73
N PHE A 422 3.75 9.88 -36.22
CA PHE A 422 4.44 8.86 -37.04
C PHE A 422 3.50 8.00 -37.90
N LEU A 423 4.07 7.26 -38.87
CA LEU A 423 3.35 6.34 -39.77
C LEU A 423 3.43 4.88 -39.28
N ALA A 424 2.28 4.23 -39.08
CA ALA A 424 2.13 2.82 -38.68
C ALA A 424 1.12 2.10 -39.59
N GLU A 425 1.53 1.01 -40.25
CA GLU A 425 0.88 0.44 -41.46
C GLU A 425 0.53 1.55 -42.49
N GLY A 426 1.47 2.49 -42.70
CA GLY A 426 1.26 3.69 -43.52
C GLY A 426 0.30 4.75 -42.95
N VAL A 427 -0.41 4.49 -41.84
CA VAL A 427 -1.40 5.41 -41.24
C VAL A 427 -0.78 6.34 -40.18
N LEU A 428 -1.17 7.62 -40.17
CA LEU A 428 -0.58 8.67 -39.31
C LEU A 428 -1.21 8.79 -37.89
N VAL A 429 -0.37 8.88 -36.83
CA VAL A 429 -0.73 8.86 -35.36
C VAL A 429 0.14 9.82 -34.45
N HIS A 430 -0.01 9.99 -33.10
CA HIS A 430 0.33 11.27 -32.33
C HIS A 430 0.82 11.31 -30.80
N ASN A 431 1.47 12.44 -30.28
CA ASN A 431 2.09 12.76 -28.91
C ASN A 431 1.82 14.25 -28.28
N LYS A 432 2.65 15.00 -27.45
CA LYS A 432 2.27 16.31 -26.72
C LYS A 432 3.35 17.29 -26.03
N GLY A 433 3.52 18.58 -26.45
CA GLY A 433 3.78 19.86 -25.64
C GLY A 433 5.22 20.35 -25.21
N GLY A 434 5.60 21.63 -24.84
CA GLY A 434 4.99 23.00 -24.70
C GLY A 434 5.89 24.21 -24.13
N GLY A 435 5.41 25.49 -24.06
CA GLY A 435 6.14 26.80 -24.25
C GLY A 435 6.17 27.98 -23.17
N CYS A 436 6.28 29.28 -23.59
CA CYS A 436 7.02 30.43 -22.95
C CYS A 436 6.60 31.91 -23.34
N PHE A 437 7.41 32.97 -23.02
CA PHE A 437 7.29 34.43 -23.38
C PHE A 437 8.63 35.01 -23.93
N PRO A 438 8.72 36.05 -24.79
CA PRO A 438 10.01 36.63 -25.24
C PRO A 438 10.73 37.48 -24.16
N GLY A 439 12.02 37.77 -24.41
CA GLY A 439 12.76 38.79 -23.63
C GLY A 439 12.29 40.23 -23.92
N GLY A 440 12.48 41.12 -22.96
CA GLY A 440 11.97 42.50 -22.99
C GLY A 440 10.52 42.65 -22.55
N THR A 441 9.78 41.56 -22.33
CA THR A 441 8.41 41.59 -21.78
C THR A 441 8.42 42.22 -20.38
N PRO A 442 7.73 43.35 -20.14
CA PRO A 442 7.79 44.03 -18.85
C PRO A 442 6.87 43.35 -17.84
N ILE A 443 7.46 42.81 -16.78
CA ILE A 443 6.80 42.21 -15.64
C ILE A 443 6.55 43.28 -14.58
N ARG A 444 5.36 43.27 -13.97
CA ARG A 444 4.99 44.24 -12.93
C ARG A 444 5.48 43.78 -11.56
N THR A 445 6.12 44.68 -10.82
CA THR A 445 6.61 44.47 -9.44
C THR A 445 5.96 45.49 -8.50
N PRO A 446 6.05 45.35 -7.16
CA PRO A 446 5.58 46.36 -6.23
C PRO A 446 6.25 47.74 -6.42
N THR A 447 7.47 47.76 -6.97
CA THR A 447 8.31 48.95 -7.17
C THR A 447 8.25 49.55 -8.57
N GLY A 448 7.69 48.85 -9.57
CA GLY A 448 7.59 49.35 -10.94
C GLY A 448 7.30 48.28 -11.99
N GLN A 449 7.97 48.40 -13.15
CA GLN A 449 8.05 47.34 -14.16
C GLN A 449 9.51 47.09 -14.50
N VAL A 450 9.88 45.82 -14.66
CA VAL A 450 11.22 45.34 -15.04
C VAL A 450 11.09 44.28 -16.13
N SER A 451 12.10 44.07 -16.96
CA SER A 451 12.03 43.04 -18.00
C SER A 451 12.09 41.63 -17.42
N ILE A 452 11.39 40.67 -18.04
CA ILE A 452 11.33 39.28 -17.58
C ILE A 452 12.70 38.61 -17.40
N GLU A 453 13.69 39.00 -18.21
CA GLU A 453 15.07 38.52 -18.15
C GLU A 453 15.97 39.21 -17.11
N THR A 454 15.50 40.29 -16.48
CA THR A 454 16.23 41.02 -15.42
C THR A 454 15.86 40.61 -14.01
N LEU A 455 14.79 39.82 -13.86
CA LEU A 455 14.38 39.23 -12.58
C LEU A 455 15.39 38.15 -12.11
N SER A 456 15.26 37.75 -10.85
CA SER A 456 15.94 36.61 -10.24
C SER A 456 15.03 35.88 -9.25
N PRO A 457 15.32 34.60 -8.90
CA PRO A 457 14.61 33.90 -7.83
C PRO A 457 14.71 34.67 -6.50
N GLY A 458 13.56 34.95 -5.89
CA GLY A 458 13.40 35.80 -4.72
C GLY A 458 12.83 37.19 -5.01
N ASP A 459 12.77 37.64 -6.27
CA ASP A 459 12.23 38.96 -6.60
C ASP A 459 10.70 39.01 -6.50
N ASP A 460 10.18 40.11 -5.94
CA ASP A 460 8.74 40.37 -5.84
C ASP A 460 8.12 40.79 -7.19
N VAL A 461 7.03 40.14 -7.54
CA VAL A 461 6.18 40.42 -8.71
C VAL A 461 4.71 40.58 -8.28
N LEU A 462 3.94 41.30 -9.09
CA LEU A 462 2.51 41.46 -8.88
C LEU A 462 1.75 40.37 -9.63
N ALA A 463 1.03 39.58 -8.84
CA ALA A 463 0.20 38.47 -9.24
C ALA A 463 -1.28 38.80 -9.05
N VAL A 464 -2.14 37.90 -9.52
CA VAL A 464 -3.60 38.00 -9.35
C VAL A 464 -4.11 36.73 -8.68
N ASP A 465 -4.71 36.87 -7.51
CA ASP A 465 -5.26 35.75 -6.75
C ASP A 465 -6.52 35.17 -7.42
N PRO A 466 -7.00 33.98 -7.00
CA PRO A 466 -8.19 33.37 -7.60
C PRO A 466 -9.49 34.15 -7.35
N GLN A 467 -9.47 35.15 -6.46
CA GLN A 467 -10.58 36.06 -6.18
C GLN A 467 -10.50 37.36 -7.02
N GLY A 468 -9.45 37.53 -7.82
CA GLY A 468 -9.23 38.69 -8.70
C GLY A 468 -8.48 39.85 -8.05
N ASN A 469 -7.99 39.71 -6.81
CA ASN A 469 -7.21 40.74 -6.13
C ASN A 469 -5.77 40.74 -6.64
N MET A 470 -5.14 41.93 -6.65
CA MET A 470 -3.71 42.04 -6.89
C MET A 470 -2.94 41.73 -5.60
N VAL A 471 -2.06 40.74 -5.67
CA VAL A 471 -1.23 40.30 -4.54
C VAL A 471 0.26 40.34 -4.90
N VAL A 472 1.12 40.48 -3.90
CA VAL A 472 2.56 40.30 -4.10
C VAL A 472 2.86 38.80 -4.04
N SER A 473 3.57 38.30 -5.05
CA SER A 473 4.13 36.95 -5.09
C SER A 473 5.62 37.05 -5.46
N HIS A 474 6.40 36.00 -5.27
CA HIS A 474 7.82 36.00 -5.54
C HIS A 474 8.19 35.01 -6.65
N VAL A 475 9.22 35.36 -7.43
CA VAL A 475 9.79 34.46 -8.45
C VAL A 475 10.48 33.28 -7.76
N GLU A 476 10.01 32.07 -8.00
CA GLU A 476 10.66 30.82 -7.55
C GLU A 476 11.76 30.40 -8.53
N ARG A 477 11.51 30.59 -9.84
CA ARG A 477 12.42 30.14 -10.90
C ARG A 477 12.22 30.93 -12.19
N ILE A 478 13.31 31.15 -12.91
CA ILE A 478 13.27 31.67 -14.27
C ILE A 478 13.64 30.55 -15.23
N HIS A 479 12.74 30.30 -16.18
CA HIS A 479 12.95 29.39 -17.30
C HIS A 479 13.46 30.21 -18.48
N ARG A 480 14.37 29.67 -19.29
CA ARG A 480 14.92 30.32 -20.48
C ARG A 480 15.17 29.28 -21.57
N THR A 481 14.70 29.53 -22.79
CA THR A 481 14.87 28.66 -23.96
C THR A 481 14.79 29.50 -25.25
N ARG A 482 14.66 28.87 -26.43
CA ARG A 482 14.19 29.52 -27.66
C ARG A 482 12.88 28.90 -28.10
N ALA A 483 11.99 29.72 -28.65
CA ALA A 483 10.73 29.30 -29.26
C ALA A 483 10.31 30.34 -30.31
N LEU A 484 9.38 29.98 -31.19
CA LEU A 484 8.74 30.93 -32.09
C LEU A 484 7.79 31.83 -31.26
N PRO A 485 8.00 33.15 -31.20
CA PRO A 485 7.08 34.01 -30.49
C PRO A 485 5.76 34.14 -31.27
N PHE A 486 4.71 34.55 -30.55
CA PHE A 486 3.36 34.69 -31.05
C PHE A 486 2.85 36.07 -30.64
N SER A 487 2.67 36.95 -31.62
CA SER A 487 2.17 38.32 -31.46
C SER A 487 0.66 38.29 -31.26
N VAL A 488 0.18 39.00 -30.25
CA VAL A 488 -1.24 39.16 -29.90
C VAL A 488 -1.53 40.66 -29.85
N ARG A 489 -2.18 41.17 -30.89
CA ARG A 489 -2.52 42.58 -31.04
C ARG A 489 -3.87 42.84 -30.40
N THR A 490 -3.99 43.94 -29.65
CA THR A 490 -5.20 44.24 -28.87
C THR A 490 -5.65 45.69 -29.06
N ASP A 491 -6.85 46.03 -28.59
CA ASP A 491 -7.35 47.41 -28.51
C ASP A 491 -6.67 48.26 -27.41
N GLY A 492 -5.69 47.70 -26.70
CA GLY A 492 -4.84 48.38 -25.73
C GLY A 492 -3.35 48.12 -25.99
N SER A 493 -2.69 47.44 -25.05
CA SER A 493 -1.25 47.12 -25.15
C SER A 493 -1.00 45.90 -26.06
N PRO A 494 0.07 45.89 -26.88
CA PRO A 494 0.48 44.68 -27.57
C PRO A 494 1.05 43.67 -26.58
N LEU A 495 0.85 42.38 -26.86
CA LEU A 495 1.47 41.28 -26.13
C LEU A 495 2.20 40.37 -27.13
N ILE A 496 3.35 39.85 -26.75
CA ILE A 496 4.05 38.80 -27.51
C ILE A 496 4.35 37.66 -26.53
N THR A 497 4.10 36.42 -26.92
CA THR A 497 4.20 35.22 -26.07
C THR A 497 4.58 33.99 -26.89
N THR A 498 4.19 32.75 -26.54
CA THR A 498 4.15 31.61 -27.47
C THR A 498 2.70 31.13 -27.65
N ALA A 499 2.39 30.50 -28.78
CA ALA A 499 1.01 30.12 -29.15
C ALA A 499 0.32 29.22 -28.10
N ASP A 500 1.07 28.47 -27.30
CA ASP A 500 0.53 27.59 -26.28
C ASP A 500 0.50 28.19 -24.85
N HIS A 501 0.82 29.48 -24.71
CA HIS A 501 0.85 30.16 -23.42
C HIS A 501 -0.56 30.55 -22.90
N PRO A 502 -0.96 30.15 -21.68
CA PRO A 502 -2.26 30.52 -21.09
C PRO A 502 -2.34 32.00 -20.64
N LEU A 503 -3.34 32.72 -21.14
CA LEU A 503 -3.64 34.13 -20.84
C LEU A 503 -5.06 34.29 -20.28
N ALA A 504 -5.23 35.08 -19.22
CA ALA A 504 -6.49 35.14 -18.48
C ALA A 504 -7.61 35.89 -19.21
N PHE A 505 -8.86 35.48 -18.97
CA PHE A 505 -10.10 36.13 -19.37
C PHE A 505 -10.77 36.81 -18.15
N PRO A 506 -11.66 37.79 -18.36
CA PRO A 506 -12.43 38.43 -17.28
C PRO A 506 -13.34 37.50 -16.45
N ASP A 507 -13.51 36.24 -16.84
CA ASP A 507 -14.28 35.20 -16.13
C ASP A 507 -13.38 34.19 -15.37
N GLY A 508 -12.10 34.52 -15.19
CA GLY A 508 -11.12 33.70 -14.47
C GLY A 508 -10.60 32.49 -15.26
N ARG A 509 -11.09 32.22 -16.48
CA ARG A 509 -10.44 31.26 -17.37
C ARG A 509 -9.07 31.77 -17.81
N PHE A 510 -8.21 30.85 -18.25
CA PHE A 510 -7.11 31.20 -19.15
C PHE A 510 -7.28 30.39 -20.44
N VAL A 511 -6.92 30.97 -21.57
CA VAL A 511 -6.94 30.33 -22.90
C VAL A 511 -5.55 30.48 -23.51
N ARG A 512 -5.11 29.52 -24.33
CA ARG A 512 -3.79 29.63 -24.98
C ARG A 512 -3.77 30.77 -25.98
N ALA A 513 -2.64 31.45 -26.12
CA ALA A 513 -2.53 32.61 -27.01
C ALA A 513 -2.93 32.31 -28.47
N GLY A 514 -2.58 31.13 -29.00
CA GLY A 514 -2.94 30.67 -30.34
C GLY A 514 -4.36 30.11 -30.48
N ASP A 515 -5.05 29.86 -29.37
CA ASP A 515 -6.49 29.54 -29.36
C ASP A 515 -7.34 30.84 -29.30
N LEU A 516 -6.72 32.02 -29.16
CA LEU A 516 -7.42 33.31 -29.16
C LEU A 516 -7.96 33.66 -30.55
N GLN A 517 -9.18 34.21 -30.59
CA GLN A 517 -9.80 34.70 -31.82
C GLN A 517 -10.07 36.21 -31.73
N SER A 518 -10.13 36.89 -32.88
CA SER A 518 -10.51 38.30 -32.94
C SER A 518 -11.86 38.54 -32.23
N GLY A 519 -11.95 39.61 -31.44
CA GLY A 519 -13.12 39.89 -30.59
C GLY A 519 -13.14 39.16 -29.23
N ASN A 520 -12.23 38.22 -28.97
CA ASN A 520 -12.02 37.69 -27.62
C ASN A 520 -11.55 38.80 -26.68
N LYS A 521 -11.76 38.65 -25.36
CA LYS A 521 -11.34 39.65 -24.37
C LYS A 521 -10.50 39.01 -23.28
N ILE A 522 -9.26 39.47 -23.14
CA ILE A 522 -8.32 39.04 -22.10
C ILE A 522 -8.21 40.10 -21.00
N LEU A 523 -7.75 39.68 -19.82
CA LEU A 523 -7.71 40.51 -18.61
C LEU A 523 -6.37 41.28 -18.53
N ASN A 524 -6.47 42.61 -18.51
CA ASN A 524 -5.34 43.53 -18.55
C ASN A 524 -5.41 44.54 -17.39
N TRP A 525 -4.28 44.88 -16.78
CA TRP A 525 -4.17 45.91 -15.74
C TRP A 525 -3.81 47.27 -16.35
N ALA A 526 -4.82 48.12 -16.54
CA ALA A 526 -4.68 49.40 -17.24
C ALA A 526 -5.38 50.56 -16.49
N GLY A 527 -4.66 51.65 -16.26
CA GLY A 527 -5.20 52.86 -15.62
C GLY A 527 -5.69 52.63 -14.18
N GLY A 528 -4.97 51.81 -13.40
CA GLY A 528 -5.25 51.56 -11.98
C GLY A 528 -6.35 50.55 -11.68
N ALA A 529 -6.86 49.83 -12.68
CA ALA A 529 -7.87 48.77 -12.52
C ALA A 529 -7.68 47.66 -13.56
N PHE A 530 -8.26 46.49 -13.31
CA PHE A 530 -8.43 45.46 -14.33
C PHE A 530 -9.49 45.88 -15.34
N ARG A 531 -9.19 45.67 -16.63
CA ARG A 531 -10.07 45.95 -17.75
C ARG A 531 -10.02 44.79 -18.76
N PRO A 532 -11.16 44.38 -19.33
CA PRO A 532 -11.16 43.56 -20.53
C PRO A 532 -10.52 44.32 -21.69
N THR A 533 -9.54 43.72 -22.37
CA THR A 533 -8.90 44.25 -23.58
C THR A 533 -9.17 43.28 -24.73
N THR A 534 -9.62 43.79 -25.87
CA THR A 534 -10.13 42.99 -26.98
C THR A 534 -9.00 42.61 -27.93
N ILE A 535 -8.93 41.33 -28.32
CA ILE A 535 -8.00 40.84 -29.35
C ILE A 535 -8.45 41.38 -30.71
N LEU A 536 -7.53 42.00 -31.44
CA LEU A 536 -7.76 42.47 -32.82
C LEU A 536 -7.34 41.39 -33.82
N ASP A 537 -6.12 40.90 -33.69
CA ASP A 537 -5.61 39.70 -34.35
C ASP A 537 -4.44 39.10 -33.56
N SER A 538 -3.98 37.93 -33.99
CA SER A 538 -2.81 37.27 -33.42
C SER A 538 -2.13 36.39 -34.46
N VAL A 539 -0.80 36.44 -34.52
CA VAL A 539 0.02 35.81 -35.57
C VAL A 539 1.33 35.26 -35.00
N PRO A 540 1.88 34.16 -35.55
CA PRO A 540 3.25 33.75 -35.25
C PRO A 540 4.26 34.76 -35.83
N GLU A 541 5.33 35.02 -35.09
CA GLU A 541 6.50 35.77 -35.59
C GLU A 541 7.35 34.88 -36.50
N GLU A 542 8.11 35.47 -37.43
CA GLU A 542 8.85 34.70 -38.46
C GLU A 542 10.12 33.98 -37.96
N MET A 543 10.67 34.32 -36.79
CA MET A 543 11.95 33.78 -36.31
C MET A 543 11.96 33.41 -34.81
N PRO A 544 12.49 32.25 -34.41
CA PRO A 544 12.61 31.85 -33.00
C PRO A 544 13.54 32.76 -32.18
N GLN A 545 13.00 33.44 -31.18
CA GLN A 545 13.75 34.35 -30.30
C GLN A 545 14.11 33.67 -28.97
N VAL A 546 14.90 34.34 -28.12
CA VAL A 546 15.13 33.87 -26.75
C VAL A 546 13.90 34.19 -25.91
N VAL A 547 13.30 33.15 -25.35
CA VAL A 547 12.07 33.21 -24.56
C VAL A 547 12.34 32.79 -23.12
N TYR A 548 11.71 33.49 -22.19
CA TYR A 548 11.71 33.26 -20.76
C TYR A 548 10.32 32.79 -20.30
N ASN A 549 10.23 32.22 -19.11
CA ASN A 549 8.95 32.10 -18.39
C ASN A 549 9.26 32.11 -16.89
N LEU A 550 8.31 32.52 -16.05
CA LEU A 550 8.48 32.53 -14.61
C LEU A 550 7.75 31.33 -14.00
N SER A 551 8.40 30.63 -13.08
CA SER A 551 7.71 30.04 -11.94
C SER A 551 7.66 31.12 -10.87
N VAL A 552 6.44 31.53 -10.54
CA VAL A 552 6.16 32.39 -9.37
C VAL A 552 5.38 31.55 -8.37
N ALA A 553 5.54 31.85 -7.09
CA ALA A 553 4.85 31.20 -5.99
C ALA A 553 3.34 31.45 -6.05
N TRP A 554 2.57 30.98 -5.06
CA TRP A 554 1.14 31.25 -4.98
C TRP A 554 0.84 32.75 -5.22
N PRO A 555 -0.13 33.12 -6.06
CA PRO A 555 -1.17 32.32 -6.73
C PRO A 555 -0.77 31.70 -8.08
N HIS A 556 0.52 31.73 -8.44
CA HIS A 556 1.12 31.17 -9.67
C HIS A 556 0.75 31.90 -10.98
N THR A 557 0.19 33.11 -10.86
CA THR A 557 -0.08 34.04 -11.96
C THR A 557 0.87 35.24 -11.86
N PHE A 558 1.13 35.94 -12.97
CA PHE A 558 1.92 37.18 -12.94
C PHE A 558 1.50 38.16 -14.05
N LEU A 559 1.74 39.45 -13.82
CA LEU A 559 1.42 40.51 -14.80
C LEU A 559 2.55 40.70 -15.82
N ALA A 560 2.37 40.14 -17.02
CA ALA A 560 3.28 40.23 -18.15
C ALA A 560 2.72 41.18 -19.22
N ALA A 561 3.46 42.26 -19.54
CA ALA A 561 3.00 43.36 -20.40
C ALA A 561 1.64 43.99 -20.00
N GLY A 562 1.25 43.85 -18.72
CA GLY A 562 -0.05 44.28 -18.18
C GLY A 562 -1.11 43.17 -18.15
N PHE A 563 -0.94 42.10 -18.93
CA PHE A 563 -1.86 40.97 -19.00
C PHE A 563 -1.58 39.93 -17.91
N VAL A 564 -2.64 39.25 -17.44
CA VAL A 564 -2.50 38.19 -16.43
C VAL A 564 -2.13 36.87 -17.11
N ALA A 565 -0.93 36.39 -16.83
CA ALA A 565 -0.36 35.15 -17.35
C ALA A 565 -0.26 34.08 -16.26
N HIS A 566 -0.15 32.80 -16.64
CA HIS A 566 0.07 31.68 -15.70
C HIS A 566 1.48 31.09 -15.86
N ASN A 567 2.07 30.61 -14.77
CA ASN A 567 3.40 29.98 -14.78
C ASN A 567 3.49 28.71 -15.66
N LYS A 568 4.71 28.38 -16.11
CA LYS A 568 4.99 27.18 -16.92
C LYS A 568 4.67 25.91 -16.13
N GLY A 569 3.63 25.20 -16.53
CA GLY A 569 3.17 23.96 -15.89
C GLY A 569 1.69 23.95 -15.47
N GLY A 570 1.01 25.10 -15.50
CA GLY A 570 -0.43 25.17 -15.20
C GLY A 570 -1.35 25.06 -16.41
N SER A 571 -2.49 24.41 -16.20
CA SER A 571 -3.70 24.56 -17.02
C SER A 571 -4.79 25.19 -16.15
N SER A 572 -5.69 25.93 -16.79
CA SER A 572 -6.66 26.84 -16.16
C SER A 572 -7.97 26.20 -15.73
N SER A 573 -8.59 26.80 -14.70
CA SER A 573 -9.96 26.51 -14.24
C SER A 573 -10.72 27.81 -13.95
N SER A 574 -11.93 27.94 -14.49
CA SER A 574 -12.80 29.13 -14.41
C SER A 574 -13.36 29.39 -13.01
N TYR A 575 -13.79 30.63 -12.74
CA TYR A 575 -14.61 30.97 -11.56
C TYR A 575 -15.99 31.51 -11.96
N HIS A 576 -17.05 30.96 -11.36
CA HIS A 576 -18.41 31.47 -11.45
C HIS A 576 -19.04 31.53 -10.05
N SER A 577 -19.83 32.57 -9.78
CA SER A 577 -20.42 32.87 -8.46
C SER A 577 -21.85 33.42 -8.59
N SER A 578 -22.71 33.11 -7.62
CA SER A 578 -24.06 33.69 -7.48
C SER A 578 -24.61 33.46 -6.05
N SER A 579 -25.67 34.18 -5.66
CA SER A 579 -26.27 34.13 -4.30
C SER A 579 -27.70 34.72 -4.29
N SER A 580 -28.52 34.65 -3.23
CA SER A 580 -28.28 34.08 -1.88
C SER A 580 -29.35 33.03 -1.47
N THR A 581 -30.24 33.10 -0.48
CA THR A 581 -30.71 34.20 0.42
C THR A 581 -31.11 33.65 1.80
N SER A 582 -31.13 34.54 2.80
CA SER A 582 -31.39 34.32 4.24
C SER A 582 -32.68 33.61 4.67
N SER A 583 -32.62 32.90 5.80
CA SER A 583 -33.47 33.18 6.99
C SER A 583 -32.79 32.68 8.29
N SER A 584 -33.31 33.04 9.47
CA SER A 584 -32.53 33.14 10.73
C SER A 584 -33.27 32.63 11.99
N SER A 585 -32.53 32.06 12.96
CA SER A 585 -32.84 32.13 14.41
C SER A 585 -31.57 31.84 15.26
N GLU A 586 -31.58 32.30 16.51
CA GLU A 586 -30.51 32.12 17.53
C GLU A 586 -30.78 30.83 18.37
N GLU A 587 -29.96 30.31 19.30
CA GLU A 587 -28.87 30.85 20.14
C GLU A 587 -27.68 29.84 20.30
N ALA A 588 -26.76 30.10 21.23
CA ALA A 588 -25.63 29.25 21.68
C ALA A 588 -25.34 29.58 23.18
N PRO A 589 -24.22 29.17 23.86
CA PRO A 589 -23.20 28.13 23.59
C PRO A 589 -22.86 27.20 24.82
N TRP A 590 -21.74 26.45 24.73
CA TRP A 590 -20.90 25.78 25.79
C TRP A 590 -21.15 24.29 26.19
N TRP A 591 -20.29 23.44 25.60
CA TRP A 591 -19.44 22.37 26.21
C TRP A 591 -20.02 21.35 27.23
N PHE A 592 -19.87 20.03 26.97
CA PHE A 592 -18.85 19.17 27.62
C PHE A 592 -18.82 17.69 27.14
N PHE A 593 -17.63 17.09 27.31
CA PHE A 593 -17.24 15.66 27.40
C PHE A 593 -17.32 14.65 26.24
N LEU A 594 -16.19 13.94 26.16
CA LEU A 594 -15.75 12.77 25.40
C LEU A 594 -16.29 11.45 26.02
N ILE A 595 -15.58 10.33 25.75
CA ILE A 595 -15.50 9.03 26.47
C ILE A 595 -16.32 7.88 25.80
N PHE A 596 -15.82 7.14 24.79
CA PHE A 596 -14.76 6.09 24.77
C PHE A 596 -15.15 4.69 25.26
N PHE A 597 -14.99 3.66 24.40
CA PHE A 597 -15.12 2.24 24.78
C PHE A 597 -14.34 1.21 23.92
N GLY A 598 -14.02 0.08 24.57
CA GLY A 598 -14.38 -1.30 24.18
C GLY A 598 -15.04 -1.93 25.43
N ILE A 599 -15.04 -3.23 25.75
CA ILE A 599 -14.64 -4.47 25.06
C ILE A 599 -15.88 -5.31 24.69
N PHE A 600 -15.79 -6.19 23.71
CA PHE A 600 -16.89 -7.03 23.19
C PHE A 600 -18.08 -6.28 22.53
N GLY A 601 -18.45 -5.10 23.04
CA GLY A 601 -19.11 -4.07 22.24
C GLY A 601 -18.10 -3.35 21.32
N LEU A 602 -18.21 -3.39 19.98
CA LEU A 602 -19.33 -3.97 19.25
C LEU A 602 -19.13 -4.26 17.74
N VAL A 603 -19.92 -5.23 17.24
CA VAL A 603 -20.67 -5.27 15.95
C VAL A 603 -21.39 -3.95 15.57
N PHE A 604 -20.73 -2.79 15.58
CA PHE A 604 -21.32 -1.48 15.20
C PHE A 604 -21.64 -1.39 13.68
N PHE A 605 -21.67 -2.54 13.01
CA PHE A 605 -21.67 -2.71 11.57
C PHE A 605 -23.05 -2.94 10.95
N ILE A 606 -24.04 -3.32 11.75
CA ILE A 606 -25.26 -3.92 11.21
C ILE A 606 -26.45 -2.93 11.13
N LEU A 607 -26.66 -2.03 12.10
CA LEU A 607 -28.00 -1.42 12.28
C LEU A 607 -28.20 0.12 12.20
N ILE A 608 -27.24 0.92 11.73
CA ILE A 608 -27.65 2.20 11.07
C ILE A 608 -28.35 1.88 9.72
N ALA A 609 -28.02 0.73 9.12
CA ALA A 609 -28.49 0.34 7.78
C ALA A 609 -29.97 -0.09 7.69
N ALA A 610 -30.69 -0.30 8.80
CA ALA A 610 -32.04 -0.88 8.79
C ALA A 610 -33.19 0.11 9.11
N VAL A 611 -32.89 1.30 9.66
CA VAL A 611 -33.90 2.36 9.90
C VAL A 611 -33.75 3.51 8.91
N VAL A 612 -32.53 3.75 8.40
CA VAL A 612 -32.27 4.71 7.31
C VAL A 612 -32.45 4.05 5.92
N SER A 613 -32.91 2.80 5.85
CA SER A 613 -33.06 2.02 4.61
C SER A 613 -34.11 2.55 3.61
N ALA A 614 -34.69 3.73 3.86
CA ALA A 614 -35.51 4.46 2.90
C ALA A 614 -34.68 5.33 1.93
N PHE A 615 -33.56 5.93 2.37
CA PHE A 615 -32.78 6.89 1.56
C PHE A 615 -31.27 6.84 1.82
N SER A 616 -30.51 6.98 0.72
CA SER A 616 -29.03 6.98 0.64
C SER A 616 -28.33 5.60 0.76
N LYS A 617 -27.28 5.42 -0.06
CA LYS A 617 -26.44 4.21 -0.11
C LYS A 617 -24.98 4.56 -0.49
N LYS A 618 -24.12 4.76 0.52
CA LYS A 618 -22.68 4.49 0.45
C LYS A 618 -22.32 3.54 1.60
N LYS A 619 -21.32 2.67 1.43
CA LYS A 619 -21.00 1.61 2.40
C LYS A 619 -19.52 1.65 2.78
N ARG A 620 -19.23 2.13 4.01
CA ARG A 620 -17.89 1.97 4.63
C ARG A 620 -17.61 0.47 4.83
N LYS A 621 -16.32 0.12 4.84
CA LYS A 621 -15.82 -1.14 5.41
C LYS A 621 -14.73 -0.82 6.43
N THR A 622 -14.65 -1.64 7.47
CA THR A 622 -13.62 -1.61 8.52
C THR A 622 -12.75 -2.85 8.41
N GLU A 623 -11.82 -2.96 9.36
CA GLU A 623 -11.26 -4.22 9.85
C GLU A 623 -12.37 -5.27 9.99
N GLU A 624 -12.20 -6.39 9.29
CA GLU A 624 -13.22 -7.42 9.15
C GLU A 624 -13.00 -8.54 10.17
N LEU A 625 -13.12 -8.17 11.46
CA LEU A 625 -13.19 -9.10 12.60
C LEU A 625 -14.35 -10.11 12.46
N ASP A 626 -15.30 -9.81 11.58
CA ASP A 626 -16.37 -10.67 11.04
C ASP A 626 -15.87 -11.91 10.24
N TYR A 627 -14.55 -12.19 10.21
CA TYR A 627 -13.98 -13.33 9.52
C TYR A 627 -14.55 -14.65 10.04
N ARG A 628 -15.23 -15.37 9.16
CA ARG A 628 -15.84 -16.68 9.44
C ARG A 628 -15.42 -17.67 8.37
N TYR A 629 -14.93 -18.82 8.79
CA TYR A 629 -14.65 -19.93 7.88
C TYR A 629 -15.97 -20.49 7.35
N SER A 630 -16.08 -20.61 6.03
CA SER A 630 -17.20 -21.29 5.41
C SER A 630 -17.25 -22.77 5.84
N PRO A 631 -18.44 -23.41 5.87
CA PRO A 631 -18.57 -24.83 6.17
C PRO A 631 -17.69 -25.75 5.29
N ALA A 632 -17.33 -25.30 4.09
CA ALA A 632 -16.43 -26.02 3.17
C ALA A 632 -14.95 -25.96 3.59
N GLN A 633 -14.49 -24.85 4.17
CA GLN A 633 -13.14 -24.72 4.73
C GLN A 633 -13.00 -25.58 5.99
N ILE A 634 -13.98 -25.52 6.90
CA ILE A 634 -13.96 -26.27 8.17
C ILE A 634 -14.11 -27.78 7.92
N GLY A 635 -15.07 -28.18 7.09
CA GLY A 635 -15.56 -29.56 6.99
C GLY A 635 -14.49 -30.59 6.63
N ARG A 636 -13.46 -30.23 5.85
CA ARG A 636 -12.34 -31.14 5.52
C ARG A 636 -11.46 -31.44 6.74
N LYS A 637 -11.13 -30.42 7.55
CA LYS A 637 -10.36 -30.58 8.79
C LYS A 637 -11.20 -31.31 9.85
N ALA A 638 -12.42 -30.82 10.11
CA ALA A 638 -13.31 -31.40 11.11
C ALA A 638 -13.63 -32.89 10.86
N LYS A 639 -13.91 -33.32 9.61
CA LYS A 639 -14.14 -34.73 9.28
C LYS A 639 -12.92 -35.62 9.56
N LYS A 640 -11.70 -35.11 9.38
CA LYS A 640 -10.47 -35.83 9.75
C LYS A 640 -10.27 -35.89 11.26
N THR A 641 -10.40 -34.74 11.94
CA THR A 641 -10.22 -34.64 13.40
C THR A 641 -11.25 -35.48 14.15
N GLU A 642 -12.52 -35.39 13.81
CA GLU A 642 -13.58 -36.15 14.50
C GLU A 642 -13.43 -37.67 14.31
N LYS A 643 -12.98 -38.14 13.14
CA LYS A 643 -12.65 -39.56 12.95
C LYS A 643 -11.46 -40.01 13.82
N LEU A 644 -10.44 -39.18 13.96
CA LEU A 644 -9.28 -39.48 14.82
C LEU A 644 -9.67 -39.47 16.31
N ILE A 645 -10.48 -38.51 16.75
CA ILE A 645 -11.06 -38.48 18.10
C ILE A 645 -11.91 -39.74 18.33
N GLN A 646 -12.76 -40.13 17.39
CA GLN A 646 -13.58 -41.34 17.49
C GLN A 646 -12.75 -42.64 17.55
N PHE A 647 -11.59 -42.69 16.88
CA PHE A 647 -10.62 -43.79 17.03
C PHE A 647 -10.02 -43.84 18.44
N VAL A 648 -9.56 -42.70 18.97
CA VAL A 648 -9.01 -42.60 20.33
C VAL A 648 -10.08 -42.91 21.39
N ALA A 649 -11.34 -42.54 21.14
CA ALA A 649 -12.48 -42.79 22.03
C ALA A 649 -12.77 -44.29 22.28
N ALA A 650 -12.26 -45.18 21.42
CA ALA A 650 -12.34 -46.63 21.65
C ALA A 650 -11.40 -47.14 22.77
N GLN A 651 -10.44 -46.31 23.21
CA GLN A 651 -9.49 -46.61 24.29
C GLN A 651 -9.60 -45.62 25.47
N ASP A 652 -9.87 -44.34 25.19
CA ASP A 652 -10.10 -43.29 26.20
C ASP A 652 -11.52 -42.72 26.06
N ALA A 653 -12.45 -43.19 26.90
CA ALA A 653 -13.83 -42.73 26.91
C ALA A 653 -13.98 -41.20 27.16
N THR A 654 -12.96 -40.53 27.71
CA THR A 654 -12.97 -39.07 27.90
C THR A 654 -12.79 -38.30 26.58
N MET A 655 -12.53 -38.99 25.47
CA MET A 655 -12.49 -38.44 24.10
C MET A 655 -13.76 -38.73 23.27
N ASN A 656 -14.90 -39.10 23.87
CA ASN A 656 -16.15 -39.31 23.12
C ASN A 656 -16.61 -38.02 22.39
N PRO A 657 -16.69 -37.97 21.04
CA PRO A 657 -17.00 -36.74 20.30
C PRO A 657 -18.30 -36.03 20.70
N ALA A 658 -19.34 -36.79 21.10
CA ALA A 658 -20.63 -36.21 21.47
C ALA A 658 -20.57 -35.54 22.85
N GLU A 659 -19.93 -36.19 23.83
CA GLU A 659 -19.73 -35.62 25.16
C GLU A 659 -18.73 -34.44 25.12
N LEU A 660 -17.71 -34.46 24.25
CA LEU A 660 -16.85 -33.30 24.01
C LEU A 660 -17.65 -32.10 23.46
N LYS A 661 -18.49 -32.29 22.42
CA LYS A 661 -19.32 -31.21 21.86
C LYS A 661 -20.32 -30.64 22.88
N LYS A 662 -20.90 -31.49 23.73
CA LYS A 662 -21.80 -31.14 24.83
C LYS A 662 -21.07 -30.39 25.96
N LEU A 663 -19.84 -30.78 26.28
CA LEU A 663 -18.96 -30.02 27.19
C LEU A 663 -18.67 -28.63 26.64
N VAL A 664 -18.33 -28.52 25.35
CA VAL A 664 -18.07 -27.24 24.68
C VAL A 664 -19.31 -26.34 24.78
N GLU A 665 -20.50 -26.83 24.41
CA GLU A 665 -21.72 -26.03 24.46
C GLU A 665 -22.08 -25.57 25.88
N SER A 666 -21.99 -26.47 26.87
CA SER A 666 -22.30 -26.16 28.27
C SER A 666 -21.30 -25.19 28.88
N SER A 667 -20.00 -25.33 28.59
CA SER A 667 -18.95 -24.40 29.04
C SER A 667 -19.09 -23.02 28.40
N PHE A 668 -19.41 -22.98 27.09
CA PHE A 668 -19.69 -21.75 26.35
C PHE A 668 -20.88 -21.00 26.93
N ARG A 669 -22.04 -21.67 27.07
CA ARG A 669 -23.23 -21.05 27.66
C ARG A 669 -23.01 -20.61 29.11
N LYS A 670 -22.26 -21.39 29.90
CA LYS A 670 -21.98 -21.03 31.30
C LYS A 670 -21.02 -19.84 31.41
N LEU A 671 -20.07 -19.67 30.49
CA LEU A 671 -19.23 -18.48 30.43
C LEU A 671 -20.09 -17.22 30.24
N GLN A 672 -20.97 -17.21 29.24
CA GLN A 672 -21.80 -16.02 28.96
C GLN A 672 -22.74 -15.70 30.13
N GLU A 673 -23.34 -16.71 30.76
CA GLU A 673 -24.16 -16.55 31.98
C GLU A 673 -23.36 -15.88 33.12
N CYS A 674 -22.14 -16.35 33.39
CA CYS A 674 -21.31 -15.83 34.48
C CYS A 674 -20.71 -14.44 34.16
N TRP A 675 -20.49 -14.13 32.88
CA TRP A 675 -19.97 -12.86 32.39
C TRP A 675 -21.04 -11.76 32.48
N GLN A 676 -22.25 -12.00 31.96
CA GLN A 676 -23.41 -11.12 32.10
C GLN A 676 -23.80 -10.89 33.58
N ALA A 677 -23.73 -11.92 34.41
CA ALA A 677 -23.95 -11.78 35.85
C ALA A 677 -22.83 -11.01 36.58
N ARG A 678 -21.65 -10.86 35.95
CA ARG A 678 -20.39 -10.39 36.57
C ARG A 678 -19.96 -11.20 37.81
N GLU A 679 -20.47 -12.43 37.93
CA GLU A 679 -20.17 -13.39 39.00
C GLU A 679 -19.39 -14.59 38.44
N TYR A 680 -18.08 -14.42 38.24
CA TYR A 680 -17.30 -15.42 37.50
C TYR A 680 -17.03 -16.74 38.24
N LYS A 681 -17.28 -16.79 39.55
CA LYS A 681 -16.95 -17.92 40.44
C LYS A 681 -17.37 -19.33 39.96
N PRO A 682 -18.50 -19.55 39.26
CA PRO A 682 -18.85 -20.87 38.74
C PRO A 682 -17.88 -21.41 37.68
N MET A 683 -17.10 -20.54 37.01
CA MET A 683 -16.13 -20.93 35.98
C MET A 683 -14.84 -21.55 36.53
N VAL A 684 -14.56 -21.45 37.85
CA VAL A 684 -13.35 -22.01 38.50
C VAL A 684 -13.19 -23.52 38.22
N SER A 685 -14.28 -24.27 38.07
CA SER A 685 -14.25 -25.72 37.80
C SER A 685 -14.25 -26.09 36.31
N LEU A 686 -14.39 -25.10 35.42
CA LEU A 686 -14.55 -25.23 33.96
C LEU A 686 -13.41 -24.57 33.16
N MET A 687 -12.49 -23.86 33.81
CA MET A 687 -11.47 -23.02 33.16
C MET A 687 -10.10 -23.15 33.85
N MET A 688 -9.02 -23.01 33.09
CA MET A 688 -7.66 -22.98 33.64
C MET A 688 -7.46 -21.78 34.58
N PRO A 689 -6.72 -21.91 35.70
CA PRO A 689 -6.58 -20.84 36.70
C PRO A 689 -6.06 -19.50 36.16
N ALA A 690 -5.14 -19.52 35.19
CA ALA A 690 -4.62 -18.30 34.56
C ALA A 690 -5.68 -17.55 33.75
N LEU A 691 -6.45 -18.26 32.91
CA LEU A 691 -7.54 -17.65 32.12
C LEU A 691 -8.68 -17.17 33.02
N TYR A 692 -8.99 -17.92 34.09
CA TYR A 692 -9.93 -17.48 35.12
C TYR A 692 -9.50 -16.16 35.79
N ALA A 693 -8.21 -16.01 36.12
CA ALA A 693 -7.68 -14.78 36.71
C ALA A 693 -7.75 -13.59 35.73
N GLN A 694 -7.41 -13.81 34.45
CA GLN A 694 -7.54 -12.80 33.39
C GLN A 694 -8.99 -12.32 33.24
N HIS A 695 -9.94 -13.24 33.10
CA HIS A 695 -11.37 -12.92 32.95
C HIS A 695 -11.94 -12.24 34.21
N ASN A 696 -11.54 -12.66 35.41
CA ASN A 696 -11.97 -12.02 36.65
C ASN A 696 -11.46 -10.57 36.74
N ALA A 697 -10.24 -10.28 36.28
CA ALA A 697 -9.71 -8.90 36.21
C ALA A 697 -10.50 -8.04 35.21
N GLN A 698 -10.87 -8.59 34.05
CA GLN A 698 -11.70 -7.90 33.06
C GLN A 698 -13.10 -7.59 33.61
N ILE A 699 -13.71 -8.51 34.36
CA ILE A 699 -14.97 -8.28 35.07
C ILE A 699 -14.84 -7.21 36.16
N GLN A 700 -13.71 -7.10 36.87
CA GLN A 700 -13.48 -5.96 37.78
C GLN A 700 -13.37 -4.63 37.01
N GLY A 701 -12.93 -4.64 35.74
CA GLY A 701 -13.04 -3.51 34.84
C GLY A 701 -14.50 -3.11 34.59
N LEU A 702 -15.33 -4.05 34.10
CA LEU A 702 -16.75 -3.81 33.84
C LEU A 702 -17.53 -3.33 35.08
N ILE A 703 -17.23 -3.86 36.28
CA ILE A 703 -17.83 -3.39 37.54
C ILE A 703 -17.42 -1.93 37.85
N ARG A 704 -16.14 -1.58 37.63
CA ARG A 704 -15.60 -0.23 37.89
C ARG A 704 -16.15 0.81 36.91
N ASP A 705 -16.31 0.42 35.65
CA ASP A 705 -16.81 1.26 34.56
C ASP A 705 -18.35 1.31 34.51
N HIS A 706 -19.03 0.69 35.50
CA HIS A 706 -20.49 0.59 35.63
C HIS A 706 -21.20 -0.16 34.48
N GLU A 707 -20.51 -1.08 33.81
CA GLU A 707 -21.05 -1.81 32.67
C GLU A 707 -21.56 -3.22 33.03
N ILE A 708 -22.72 -3.60 32.50
CA ILE A 708 -23.21 -4.99 32.42
C ILE A 708 -23.27 -5.38 30.94
N ASP A 709 -22.67 -6.50 30.58
CA ASP A 709 -22.84 -7.17 29.28
C ASP A 709 -24.16 -7.95 29.23
N HIS A 710 -24.83 -8.00 28.07
CA HIS A 710 -26.04 -8.78 27.84
C HIS A 710 -25.94 -9.56 26.53
N ILE A 711 -25.85 -10.89 26.65
CA ILE A 711 -25.97 -11.82 25.53
C ILE A 711 -27.39 -12.37 25.48
N GLU A 712 -28.20 -11.83 24.56
CA GLU A 712 -29.58 -12.24 24.31
C GLU A 712 -29.71 -13.16 23.08
N ASP A 713 -30.77 -13.95 23.02
CA ASP A 713 -31.14 -14.80 21.87
C ASP A 713 -30.07 -15.86 21.46
N LEU A 714 -29.13 -16.19 22.36
CA LEU A 714 -27.95 -17.03 22.11
C LEU A 714 -28.26 -18.43 21.53
N LYS A 715 -28.06 -18.56 20.22
CA LYS A 715 -28.19 -19.79 19.44
C LYS A 715 -26.82 -20.27 18.99
N VAL A 716 -26.30 -21.31 19.64
CA VAL A 716 -25.19 -22.10 19.09
C VAL A 716 -25.72 -22.84 17.86
N GLU A 717 -25.15 -22.55 16.69
CA GLU A 717 -25.61 -23.10 15.41
C GLU A 717 -24.86 -24.38 15.05
N ARG A 718 -23.57 -24.46 15.41
CA ARG A 718 -22.70 -25.61 15.11
C ARG A 718 -21.48 -25.63 16.03
N ILE A 719 -21.01 -26.83 16.36
CA ILE A 719 -19.73 -27.08 17.03
C ILE A 719 -18.96 -28.12 16.20
N ASP A 720 -17.83 -27.72 15.62
CA ASP A 720 -16.92 -28.59 14.90
C ASP A 720 -15.70 -28.92 15.75
N LEU A 721 -15.37 -30.20 15.93
CA LEU A 721 -14.10 -30.59 16.56
C LEU A 721 -12.99 -30.45 15.52
N VAL A 722 -12.10 -29.48 15.70
CA VAL A 722 -11.17 -29.04 14.66
C VAL A 722 -9.73 -29.45 14.92
N ASN A 723 -9.24 -29.47 16.16
CA ASN A 723 -7.89 -29.98 16.49
C ASN A 723 -7.92 -31.02 17.63
N LEU A 724 -6.94 -31.93 17.62
CA LEU A 724 -6.67 -32.92 18.66
C LEU A 724 -5.16 -33.01 18.91
N ARG A 725 -4.73 -32.90 20.16
CA ARG A 725 -3.36 -33.16 20.62
C ARG A 725 -3.40 -34.15 21.79
N TYR A 726 -3.23 -35.44 21.49
CA TYR A 726 -3.35 -36.53 22.45
C TYR A 726 -1.98 -37.12 22.81
N THR A 727 -1.54 -36.90 24.04
CA THR A 727 -0.28 -37.37 24.62
C THR A 727 -0.51 -38.50 25.62
N GLY A 728 0.52 -39.30 25.90
CA GLY A 728 0.52 -40.29 26.98
C GLY A 728 0.26 -39.64 28.33
N LYS A 729 0.93 -38.51 28.59
CA LYS A 729 0.74 -37.62 29.75
C LYS A 729 -0.65 -36.97 29.71
N ALA A 730 -1.56 -37.41 30.59
CA ALA A 730 -2.95 -36.99 30.58
C ALA A 730 -3.09 -35.46 30.63
N GLU A 731 -2.33 -34.79 31.49
CA GLU A 731 -2.36 -33.34 31.73
C GLU A 731 -1.83 -32.48 30.55
N GLN A 732 -1.38 -33.11 29.46
CA GLN A 732 -0.92 -32.45 28.24
C GLN A 732 -1.85 -32.69 27.04
N ARG A 733 -2.95 -33.44 27.25
CA ARG A 733 -3.97 -33.66 26.23
C ARG A 733 -4.80 -32.40 26.02
N GLU A 734 -5.03 -32.05 24.77
CA GLU A 734 -5.83 -30.91 24.33
C GLU A 734 -6.74 -31.28 23.16
N PHE A 735 -7.87 -30.60 23.03
CA PHE A 735 -8.69 -30.58 21.82
C PHE A 735 -9.25 -29.18 21.59
N THR A 736 -9.50 -28.81 20.34
CA THR A 736 -10.11 -27.51 20.00
C THR A 736 -11.41 -27.72 19.27
N ALA A 737 -12.44 -26.99 19.69
CA ALA A 737 -13.71 -26.89 19.01
C ALA A 737 -13.89 -25.50 18.39
N LEU A 738 -14.36 -25.43 17.15
CA LEU A 738 -14.83 -24.21 16.51
C LEU A 738 -16.34 -24.08 16.77
N ILE A 739 -16.71 -23.10 17.59
CA ILE A 739 -18.10 -22.76 17.87
C ILE A 739 -18.55 -21.76 16.79
N SER A 740 -19.67 -22.05 16.13
CA SER A 740 -20.42 -21.08 15.33
C SER A 740 -21.71 -20.75 16.06
N ALA A 741 -21.92 -19.48 16.40
CA ALA A 741 -23.06 -19.04 17.20
C ALA A 741 -23.68 -17.75 16.64
N SER A 742 -24.88 -17.44 17.12
CA SER A 742 -25.50 -16.13 16.93
C SER A 742 -26.15 -15.64 18.22
N ALA A 743 -26.05 -14.33 18.46
CA ALA A 743 -26.60 -13.64 19.61
C ALA A 743 -26.78 -12.16 19.31
N LYS A 744 -27.57 -11.48 20.13
CA LYS A 744 -27.40 -10.05 20.40
C LYS A 744 -26.33 -9.90 21.48
N ASP A 745 -25.55 -8.83 21.44
CA ASP A 745 -24.43 -8.57 22.34
C ASP A 745 -24.48 -7.07 22.67
N TYR A 746 -24.88 -6.71 23.90
CA TYR A 746 -25.02 -5.29 24.26
C TYR A 746 -24.78 -4.97 25.73
N TYR A 747 -24.16 -3.82 25.96
CA TYR A 747 -23.77 -3.33 27.27
C TYR A 747 -24.74 -2.25 27.78
N THR A 748 -25.03 -2.27 29.07
CA THR A 748 -25.84 -1.25 29.76
C THR A 748 -25.15 -0.73 31.03
N ASP A 749 -25.40 0.54 31.36
CA ASP A 749 -25.00 1.15 32.62
C ASP A 749 -25.81 0.54 33.78
N ASP A 750 -25.13 0.03 34.80
CA ASP A 750 -25.72 -0.75 35.89
C ASP A 750 -26.48 0.09 36.94
N ARG A 751 -26.28 1.41 36.93
CA ARG A 751 -26.96 2.38 37.80
C ARG A 751 -28.27 2.88 37.22
N THR A 752 -28.36 2.95 35.88
CA THR A 752 -29.44 3.63 35.14
C THR A 752 -30.17 2.74 34.15
N GLY A 753 -29.68 1.54 33.88
CA GLY A 753 -30.23 0.61 32.87
C GLY A 753 -30.11 1.13 31.43
N LYS A 754 -29.39 2.23 31.20
CA LYS A 754 -29.23 2.83 29.87
C LYS A 754 -28.29 1.97 29.02
N PHE A 755 -28.65 1.82 27.75
CA PHE A 755 -27.73 1.30 26.73
C PHE A 755 -26.46 2.17 26.65
N ILE A 756 -25.30 1.53 26.64
CA ILE A 756 -23.99 2.18 26.43
C ILE A 756 -23.54 1.99 24.98
N ARG A 757 -23.35 0.72 24.61
CA ARG A 757 -22.77 0.23 23.36
C ARG A 757 -23.26 -1.19 23.18
N GLY A 758 -23.62 -1.60 21.98
CA GLY A 758 -24.28 -2.91 21.80
C GLY A 758 -25.13 -3.06 20.56
N ASP A 759 -25.27 -4.29 20.07
CA ASP A 759 -26.17 -4.63 18.97
C ASP A 759 -27.32 -5.45 19.54
N ARG A 760 -28.49 -4.85 19.47
CA ARG A 760 -29.78 -5.46 19.83
C ARG A 760 -30.39 -6.22 18.65
N SER A 761 -29.67 -6.30 17.52
CA SER A 761 -29.85 -7.25 16.43
C SER A 761 -28.98 -8.50 16.66
N ALA A 762 -29.40 -9.65 16.10
CA ALA A 762 -28.68 -10.91 16.28
C ALA A 762 -27.60 -11.10 15.20
N ALA A 763 -26.33 -11.00 15.60
CA ALA A 763 -25.16 -11.20 14.76
C ALA A 763 -24.69 -12.67 14.79
N ARG A 764 -23.89 -13.09 13.79
CA ARG A 764 -23.29 -14.44 13.68
C ARG A 764 -21.77 -14.37 13.82
N PHE A 765 -21.18 -15.10 14.76
CA PHE A 765 -19.75 -15.09 15.06
C PHE A 765 -19.15 -16.52 15.15
N GLN A 766 -17.81 -16.60 15.20
CA GLN A 766 -17.06 -17.85 15.31
C GLN A 766 -15.86 -17.72 16.24
N GLU A 767 -15.65 -18.72 17.10
CA GLU A 767 -14.57 -18.77 18.09
C GLU A 767 -13.97 -20.17 18.18
N PHE A 768 -12.65 -20.25 18.33
CA PHE A 768 -11.95 -21.50 18.66
C PHE A 768 -11.77 -21.60 20.17
N TRP A 769 -12.41 -22.61 20.77
CA TRP A 769 -12.30 -22.93 22.18
C TRP A 769 -11.39 -24.15 22.36
N THR A 770 -10.20 -23.92 22.91
CA THR A 770 -9.23 -25.00 23.19
C THR A 770 -9.37 -25.46 24.62
N PHE A 771 -9.68 -26.75 24.79
CA PHE A 771 -9.84 -27.41 26.08
C PHE A 771 -8.60 -28.22 26.43
N GLN A 772 -8.23 -28.21 27.71
CA GLN A 772 -7.14 -29.00 28.26
C GLN A 772 -7.63 -29.93 29.37
N ARG A 773 -6.98 -31.09 29.48
CA ARG A 773 -7.14 -32.04 30.57
C ARG A 773 -6.45 -31.51 31.83
N PHE A 774 -7.20 -31.24 32.90
CA PHE A 774 -6.70 -30.71 34.17
C PHE A 774 -7.51 -31.30 35.34
N GLU A 775 -6.83 -31.73 36.43
CA GLU A 775 -7.47 -32.33 37.63
C GLU A 775 -8.59 -33.34 37.29
N ASP A 776 -8.24 -34.31 36.43
CA ASP A 776 -9.14 -35.34 35.87
C ASP A 776 -10.43 -34.85 35.21
N ARG A 777 -10.57 -33.55 34.93
CA ARG A 777 -11.62 -32.92 34.10
C ARG A 777 -11.06 -32.35 32.79
N TRP A 778 -11.96 -31.91 31.91
CA TRP A 778 -11.65 -31.08 30.75
C TRP A 778 -12.08 -29.64 31.07
N VAL A 779 -11.20 -28.67 30.84
CA VAL A 779 -11.42 -27.24 31.15
C VAL A 779 -10.94 -26.35 30.00
N VAL A 780 -11.51 -25.16 29.87
CA VAL A 780 -11.12 -24.16 28.86
C VAL A 780 -9.71 -23.64 29.16
N ARG A 781 -8.79 -23.74 28.19
CA ARG A 781 -7.41 -23.24 28.26
C ARG A 781 -7.21 -21.94 27.48
N ASP A 782 -7.83 -21.82 26.31
CA ASP A 782 -7.68 -20.69 25.38
C ASP A 782 -8.98 -20.46 24.61
N ILE A 783 -9.25 -19.21 24.27
CA ILE A 783 -10.36 -18.78 23.40
C ILE A 783 -9.77 -17.83 22.36
N GLU A 784 -9.82 -18.20 21.08
CA GLU A 784 -9.26 -17.43 19.97
C GLU A 784 -10.36 -17.02 18.97
N GLN A 785 -10.34 -15.77 18.50
CA GLN A 785 -11.28 -15.31 17.46
C GLN A 785 -10.97 -15.97 16.11
N ALA A 786 -11.99 -16.22 15.30
CA ALA A 786 -11.83 -16.95 14.04
C ALA A 786 -10.95 -16.24 12.98
N GLY A 787 -10.77 -14.91 13.07
CA GLY A 787 -9.83 -14.17 12.22
C GLY A 787 -8.36 -14.24 12.67
N GLU A 788 -8.10 -14.66 13.91
CA GLU A 788 -6.78 -14.54 14.56
C GLU A 788 -6.11 -15.90 14.81
N SER A 789 -6.90 -16.98 14.90
CA SER A 789 -6.42 -18.34 15.15
C SER A 789 -5.78 -18.98 13.91
N GLU A 790 -4.82 -19.88 14.15
CA GLU A 790 -4.17 -20.69 13.12
C GLU A 790 -4.45 -22.19 13.26
N ILE A 791 -5.35 -22.59 14.17
CA ILE A 791 -5.60 -23.99 14.56
C ILE A 791 -6.11 -24.88 13.41
N LEU A 792 -6.69 -24.30 12.35
CA LEU A 792 -7.05 -25.05 11.13
C LEU A 792 -5.86 -25.42 10.24
N LYS A 793 -4.69 -24.76 10.40
CA LYS A 793 -3.43 -25.10 9.71
C LYS A 793 -2.56 -26.07 10.52
N GLU A 794 -2.69 -26.08 11.84
CA GLU A 794 -2.00 -27.05 12.71
C GLU A 794 -2.41 -28.49 12.35
N GLU A 795 -1.53 -29.46 12.55
CA GLU A 795 -1.84 -30.89 12.35
C GLU A 795 -2.52 -31.49 13.60
N ASN A 796 -3.13 -32.67 13.45
CA ASN A 796 -3.65 -33.41 14.61
C ASN A 796 -2.57 -34.37 15.12
N PHE A 797 -2.31 -34.37 16.42
CA PHE A 797 -1.25 -35.15 17.04
C PHE A 797 -1.81 -36.26 17.94
N VAL A 798 -1.28 -37.47 17.78
CA VAL A 798 -1.49 -38.59 18.72
C VAL A 798 -0.14 -39.27 18.93
N GLU A 799 0.38 -39.24 20.16
CA GLU A 799 1.70 -39.75 20.52
C GLU A 799 1.82 -41.26 20.29
N MET A 800 0.75 -42.00 20.60
CA MET A 800 0.69 -43.47 20.54
C MET A 800 0.45 -44.05 19.14
N LEU A 801 0.42 -43.23 18.08
CA LEU A 801 0.18 -43.66 16.70
C LEU A 801 1.35 -43.30 15.78
N THR A 802 1.72 -44.20 14.88
CA THR A 802 2.68 -43.92 13.80
C THR A 802 2.03 -43.06 12.71
N ASP A 803 2.84 -42.36 11.92
CA ASP A 803 2.34 -41.57 10.78
C ASP A 803 1.67 -42.45 9.72
N GLU A 804 2.13 -43.68 9.53
CA GLU A 804 1.49 -44.67 8.68
C GLU A 804 0.08 -45.04 9.19
N ASN A 805 -0.08 -45.28 10.50
CA ASN A 805 -1.40 -45.57 11.09
C ASN A 805 -2.37 -44.39 10.94
N VAL A 806 -1.89 -43.16 11.14
CA VAL A 806 -2.68 -41.93 10.94
C VAL A 806 -3.06 -41.73 9.47
N GLN A 807 -2.12 -41.96 8.54
CA GLN A 807 -2.39 -41.88 7.10
C GLN A 807 -3.39 -42.95 6.64
N ASN A 808 -3.26 -44.20 7.10
CA ASN A 808 -4.20 -45.27 6.79
C ASN A 808 -5.62 -44.95 7.31
N LEU A 809 -5.74 -44.41 8.54
CA LEU A 809 -7.02 -43.96 9.09
C LEU A 809 -7.67 -42.85 8.23
N TYR A 810 -6.87 -41.96 7.63
CA TYR A 810 -7.35 -40.92 6.72
C TYR A 810 -7.58 -41.39 5.27
N ALA A 811 -6.87 -42.42 4.80
CA ALA A 811 -7.00 -42.96 3.43
C ALA A 811 -8.41 -43.51 3.16
N GLU A 812 -9.03 -44.15 4.15
CA GLU A 812 -10.44 -44.58 4.08
C GLU A 812 -11.42 -43.41 3.83
N THR A 813 -11.10 -42.20 4.31
CA THR A 813 -11.91 -40.99 4.06
C THR A 813 -11.61 -40.27 2.75
N ALA A 814 -10.59 -40.71 1.99
CA ALA A 814 -10.13 -40.05 0.76
C ALA A 814 -10.84 -40.53 -0.52
N LYS A 815 -11.81 -41.46 -0.44
CA LYS A 815 -12.55 -41.97 -1.62
C LYS A 815 -13.57 -41.00 -2.22
N GLU A 816 -13.76 -39.82 -1.63
CA GLU A 816 -14.67 -38.78 -2.13
C GLU A 816 -13.99 -37.39 -2.12
N GLY A 817 -13.54 -36.94 -3.29
CA GLY A 817 -13.07 -35.56 -3.53
C GLY A 817 -11.59 -35.46 -3.89
N THR A 818 -11.29 -34.59 -4.87
CA THR A 818 -9.92 -34.33 -5.35
C THR A 818 -9.15 -33.37 -4.45
N ASP A 819 -7.85 -33.62 -4.35
CA ASP A 819 -6.91 -32.79 -3.59
C ASP A 819 -6.55 -31.48 -4.29
N ALA A 820 -6.31 -30.46 -3.48
CA ALA A 820 -5.70 -29.19 -3.87
C ALA A 820 -4.75 -28.76 -2.75
N ALA A 821 -3.45 -28.68 -3.05
CA ALA A 821 -2.42 -28.46 -2.05
C ALA A 821 -2.41 -27.01 -1.53
N TRP A 822 -2.49 -26.84 -0.20
CA TRP A 822 -2.30 -25.55 0.46
C TRP A 822 -0.83 -25.33 0.79
N VAL A 823 -0.30 -24.14 0.49
CA VAL A 823 1.11 -23.78 0.73
C VAL A 823 1.23 -22.34 1.24
N GLY A 824 1.41 -22.19 2.55
CA GLY A 824 2.02 -21.01 3.19
C GLY A 824 3.24 -21.49 3.96
N LYS A 825 4.45 -21.09 3.54
CA LYS A 825 5.63 -21.99 3.65
C LYS A 825 6.79 -21.54 4.55
N GLN A 826 6.66 -20.48 5.35
CA GLN A 826 7.75 -20.00 6.24
C GLN A 826 7.36 -19.89 7.73
N GLU A 827 6.40 -19.03 8.15
CA GLU A 827 6.05 -18.95 9.58
C GLU A 827 5.57 -20.31 10.14
N ALA A 828 4.75 -21.03 9.39
CA ALA A 828 4.32 -22.39 9.72
C ALA A 828 5.48 -23.40 9.84
N GLN A 829 6.62 -23.15 9.18
CA GLN A 829 7.82 -23.98 9.37
C GLN A 829 8.55 -23.63 10.68
N LYS A 830 8.65 -22.35 11.06
CA LYS A 830 9.37 -21.98 12.28
C LYS A 830 8.63 -22.35 13.55
N ALA A 831 7.31 -22.10 13.63
CA ALA A 831 6.52 -22.54 14.79
C ALA A 831 6.63 -24.06 15.00
N THR A 832 6.56 -24.84 13.92
CA THR A 832 6.78 -26.29 13.91
C THR A 832 8.20 -26.69 14.36
N ARG A 833 9.24 -25.95 13.95
CA ARG A 833 10.62 -26.18 14.42
C ARG A 833 10.80 -25.88 15.91
N ILE A 834 10.16 -24.82 16.42
CA ILE A 834 10.18 -24.47 17.85
C ILE A 834 9.51 -25.58 18.67
N GLU A 835 8.33 -26.08 18.25
CA GLU A 835 7.70 -27.21 18.92
C GLU A 835 8.57 -28.47 18.86
N ARG A 836 9.17 -28.78 17.70
CA ARG A 836 10.11 -29.92 17.57
C ARG A 836 11.29 -29.82 18.54
N LEU A 837 11.96 -28.66 18.61
CA LEU A 837 13.06 -28.45 19.56
C LEU A 837 12.63 -28.61 21.03
N LEU A 838 11.51 -27.98 21.41
CA LEU A 838 10.98 -28.06 22.78
C LEU A 838 10.52 -29.47 23.18
N ASN A 839 10.10 -30.30 22.22
CA ASN A 839 9.80 -31.71 22.49
C ASN A 839 11.04 -32.54 22.90
N PHE A 840 12.25 -32.10 22.54
CA PHE A 840 13.52 -32.71 23.00
C PHE A 840 14.04 -32.02 24.28
N LEU A 841 14.12 -30.69 24.31
CA LEU A 841 14.58 -29.94 25.49
C LEU A 841 13.70 -30.21 26.73
N GLY A 842 12.39 -30.36 26.55
CA GLY A 842 11.43 -30.69 27.61
C GLY A 842 11.58 -32.10 28.21
N GLN A 843 12.46 -32.95 27.67
CA GLN A 843 12.84 -34.23 28.27
C GLN A 843 13.90 -34.07 29.35
N THR A 844 14.87 -33.16 29.14
CA THR A 844 16.03 -32.94 30.03
C THR A 844 15.80 -31.82 31.04
N ASP A 845 15.05 -30.78 30.67
CA ASP A 845 14.64 -29.70 31.57
C ASP A 845 13.15 -29.35 31.42
N LYS A 846 12.40 -29.50 32.51
CA LYS A 846 10.94 -29.33 32.52
C LYS A 846 10.50 -27.88 32.34
N LEU A 847 11.41 -26.91 32.44
CA LEU A 847 11.13 -25.50 32.13
C LEU A 847 10.98 -25.23 30.64
N TRP A 848 11.57 -26.05 29.76
CA TRP A 848 11.40 -25.97 28.30
C TRP A 848 10.06 -26.56 27.84
N ASN A 849 8.97 -26.00 28.36
CA ASN A 849 7.60 -26.44 28.10
C ASN A 849 6.80 -25.31 27.43
N ARG A 850 6.53 -25.44 26.12
CA ARG A 850 5.81 -24.44 25.30
C ARG A 850 4.57 -23.87 25.97
N ARG A 851 3.77 -24.71 26.63
CA ARG A 851 2.55 -24.26 27.32
C ARG A 851 2.88 -23.36 28.51
N LEU A 852 3.72 -23.82 29.44
CA LEU A 852 4.07 -23.06 30.63
C LEU A 852 4.80 -21.76 30.28
N MET A 853 5.61 -21.76 29.21
CA MET A 853 6.29 -20.57 28.70
C MET A 853 5.32 -19.49 28.18
N LEU A 854 4.26 -19.91 27.45
CA LEU A 854 3.21 -19.00 26.94
C LEU A 854 2.24 -18.55 28.02
N GLU A 855 1.87 -19.44 28.94
CA GLU A 855 1.05 -19.13 30.13
C GLU A 855 1.76 -18.11 31.02
N ARG A 856 3.07 -18.32 31.28
CA ARG A 856 3.92 -17.37 31.99
C ARG A 856 3.99 -16.01 31.30
N ALA A 857 4.13 -15.99 29.97
CA ALA A 857 4.19 -14.74 29.22
C ALA A 857 2.91 -13.92 29.34
N ARG A 858 1.74 -14.56 29.20
CA ARG A 858 0.42 -13.92 29.41
C ARG A 858 0.26 -13.40 30.84
N GLN A 859 0.67 -14.19 31.84
CA GLN A 859 0.58 -13.83 33.25
C GLN A 859 1.39 -12.55 33.54
N VAL A 860 2.69 -12.54 33.23
CA VAL A 860 3.58 -11.41 33.56
C VAL A 860 3.21 -10.17 32.77
N PHE A 861 2.73 -10.31 31.52
CA PHE A 861 2.18 -9.21 30.73
C PHE A 861 1.02 -8.51 31.43
N MET A 862 -0.02 -9.27 31.83
CA MET A 862 -1.17 -8.71 32.52
C MET A 862 -0.78 -8.10 33.87
N SER A 863 0.09 -8.76 34.65
CA SER A 863 0.55 -8.24 35.94
C SER A 863 1.33 -6.92 35.83
N VAL A 864 2.20 -6.76 34.81
CA VAL A 864 2.92 -5.50 34.57
C VAL A 864 1.99 -4.38 34.14
N TYR A 865 1.03 -4.64 33.24
CA TYR A 865 0.09 -3.61 32.80
C TYR A 865 -0.89 -3.19 33.91
N LEU A 866 -1.38 -4.13 34.71
CA LEU A 866 -2.24 -3.82 35.88
C LEU A 866 -1.47 -3.02 36.95
N ALA A 867 -0.17 -3.30 37.15
CA ALA A 867 0.68 -2.48 38.03
C ALA A 867 0.85 -1.05 37.50
N ARG A 868 1.10 -0.88 36.19
CA ARG A 868 1.12 0.45 35.53
C ARG A 868 -0.22 1.19 35.71
N GLU A 869 -1.34 0.47 35.64
CA GLU A 869 -2.69 1.03 35.79
C GLU A 869 -3.01 1.48 37.22
N ALA A 870 -2.60 0.69 38.21
CA ALA A 870 -2.76 1.02 39.63
C ALA A 870 -1.97 2.29 40.02
N GLY A 871 -0.87 2.57 39.32
CA GLY A 871 -0.01 3.73 39.57
C GLY A 871 0.77 3.65 40.89
N ASP A 872 0.82 2.47 41.52
CA ASP A 872 1.53 2.19 42.77
C ASP A 872 2.81 1.40 42.50
N PRO A 873 4.01 1.99 42.67
CA PRO A 873 5.27 1.29 42.41
C PRO A 873 5.57 0.12 43.36
N GLN A 874 4.75 -0.12 44.39
CA GLN A 874 4.80 -1.32 45.24
C GLN A 874 4.07 -2.52 44.64
N GLN A 875 3.18 -2.32 43.66
CA GLN A 875 2.41 -3.37 43.00
C GLN A 875 3.12 -3.97 41.77
N ILE A 876 4.33 -3.48 41.44
CA ILE A 876 5.20 -4.06 40.42
C ILE A 876 5.52 -5.52 40.78
N PRO A 877 5.33 -6.51 39.87
CA PRO A 877 5.54 -7.93 40.14
C PRO A 877 7.04 -8.29 40.16
N ALA A 878 7.83 -7.68 41.04
CA ALA A 878 9.30 -7.74 41.03
C ALA A 878 9.90 -9.16 41.15
N GLY A 879 9.15 -10.14 41.69
CA GLY A 879 9.55 -11.55 41.68
C GLY A 879 9.50 -12.22 40.30
N GLU A 880 8.81 -11.60 39.33
CA GLU A 880 8.56 -12.12 37.98
C GLU A 880 9.37 -11.40 36.89
N LEU A 881 10.15 -10.40 37.27
CA LEU A 881 10.96 -9.55 36.41
C LEU A 881 12.45 -9.76 36.73
N PHE A 882 13.34 -9.38 35.81
CA PHE A 882 14.74 -9.13 36.14
C PHE A 882 14.86 -7.81 36.96
N PRO A 883 15.88 -7.65 37.84
CA PRO A 883 15.94 -6.54 38.79
C PRO A 883 16.03 -5.15 38.13
N ASP A 884 16.70 -5.06 36.98
CA ASP A 884 16.83 -3.87 36.14
C ASP A 884 15.51 -3.51 35.44
N VAL A 885 14.77 -4.50 34.93
CA VAL A 885 13.41 -4.32 34.38
C VAL A 885 12.46 -3.81 35.46
N ALA A 886 12.51 -4.39 36.66
CA ALA A 886 11.69 -3.97 37.79
C ALA A 886 12.02 -2.52 38.23
N GLN A 887 13.31 -2.16 38.28
CA GLN A 887 13.75 -0.81 38.63
C GLN A 887 13.39 0.23 37.55
N SER A 888 13.57 -0.09 36.28
CA SER A 888 13.20 0.77 35.15
C SER A 888 11.70 1.06 35.11
N LEU A 889 10.85 0.03 35.32
CA LEU A 889 9.40 0.19 35.44
C LEU A 889 9.02 1.06 36.66
N LYS A 890 9.74 0.91 37.77
CA LYS A 890 9.54 1.71 38.99
C LYS A 890 9.87 3.19 38.77
N GLU A 891 10.99 3.47 38.12
CA GLU A 891 11.41 4.83 37.75
C GLU A 891 10.41 5.48 36.77
N GLN A 892 9.93 4.72 35.76
CA GLN A 892 8.88 5.16 34.84
C GLN A 892 7.58 5.54 35.57
N MET A 893 7.13 4.71 36.52
CA MET A 893 5.91 4.99 37.30
C MET A 893 6.10 6.18 38.25
N GLN A 894 7.26 6.32 38.89
CA GLN A 894 7.59 7.48 39.74
C GLN A 894 7.70 8.78 38.93
N GLN A 895 8.18 8.73 37.69
CA GLN A 895 8.13 9.88 36.78
C GLN A 895 6.69 10.28 36.46
N TRP A 896 5.81 9.32 36.11
CA TRP A 896 4.40 9.63 35.87
C TRP A 896 3.71 10.21 37.10
N GLU A 897 3.95 9.65 38.30
CA GLU A 897 3.45 10.21 39.57
C GLU A 897 3.91 11.67 39.77
N THR A 898 5.19 11.95 39.52
CA THR A 898 5.77 13.31 39.61
C THR A 898 5.17 14.28 38.58
N GLU A 899 4.85 13.79 37.38
CA GLU A 899 4.16 14.56 36.33
C GLU A 899 2.64 14.65 36.55
N GLY A 900 2.11 14.10 37.66
CA GLY A 900 0.69 14.02 37.99
C GLY A 900 -0.12 13.13 37.04
N LEU A 901 0.55 12.28 36.26
CA LEU A 901 -0.03 11.42 35.23
C LEU A 901 -0.48 10.07 35.80
N ARG A 902 -1.60 9.56 35.29
CA ARG A 902 -2.02 8.15 35.44
C ARG A 902 -2.42 7.60 34.08
N ILE A 903 -2.20 6.30 33.88
CA ILE A 903 -2.57 5.58 32.67
C ILE A 903 -3.63 4.55 33.01
N GLU A 904 -4.81 4.70 32.44
CA GLU A 904 -5.96 3.81 32.56
C GLU A 904 -6.01 2.96 31.28
N TYR A 905 -5.80 1.66 31.41
CA TYR A 905 -5.84 0.69 30.31
C TYR A 905 -7.22 0.03 30.27
N ARG A 906 -8.24 0.76 29.86
CA ARG A 906 -9.56 0.13 29.69
C ARG A 906 -9.44 -1.01 28.70
N ASN A 907 -10.16 -2.09 28.99
CA ASN A 907 -10.38 -3.15 28.01
C ASN A 907 -9.08 -3.83 27.55
N LEU A 908 -8.12 -3.99 28.46
CA LEU A 908 -6.90 -4.73 28.22
C LEU A 908 -7.19 -6.24 28.03
N CYS A 909 -6.69 -6.81 26.95
CA CYS A 909 -6.74 -8.25 26.70
C CYS A 909 -5.52 -8.71 25.90
N VAL A 910 -4.94 -9.86 26.25
CA VAL A 910 -4.06 -10.61 25.34
C VAL A 910 -4.93 -11.45 24.41
N ARG A 911 -4.87 -11.18 23.11
CA ARG A 911 -5.55 -11.93 22.06
C ARG A 911 -4.79 -13.20 21.69
N LYS A 912 -3.46 -13.10 21.56
CA LYS A 912 -2.59 -14.21 21.13
C LYS A 912 -1.21 -14.12 21.79
N ALA A 913 -0.61 -15.27 22.04
CA ALA A 913 0.77 -15.37 22.51
C ALA A 913 1.48 -16.48 21.73
N GLU A 914 2.59 -16.16 21.06
CA GLU A 914 3.31 -17.07 20.17
C GLU A 914 4.82 -17.05 20.44
N LEU A 915 5.45 -18.22 20.57
CA LEU A 915 6.91 -18.32 20.65
C LEU A 915 7.52 -18.05 19.28
N ILE A 916 8.34 -17.01 19.18
CA ILE A 916 9.04 -16.65 17.93
C ILE A 916 10.51 -17.06 17.91
N HIS A 917 11.10 -17.33 19.08
CA HIS A 917 12.51 -17.71 19.20
C HIS A 917 12.78 -18.43 20.54
N VAL A 918 13.67 -19.41 20.51
CA VAL A 918 14.14 -20.20 21.66
C VAL A 918 15.67 -20.30 21.61
N ARG A 919 16.34 -20.14 22.76
CA ARG A 919 17.79 -20.25 22.90
C ARG A 919 18.14 -21.00 24.19
N ASN A 920 18.54 -22.26 24.04
CA ASN A 920 19.12 -23.11 25.10
C ASN A 920 20.64 -22.98 25.08
N TYR A 921 21.22 -22.73 26.25
CA TYR A 921 22.63 -22.44 26.43
C TYR A 921 23.28 -23.48 27.35
N ALA A 922 24.57 -23.77 27.17
CA ALA A 922 25.27 -24.73 28.04
C ALA A 922 25.33 -24.24 29.50
N GLU A 923 25.36 -22.92 29.68
CA GLU A 923 25.16 -22.20 30.94
C GLU A 923 23.68 -21.85 31.08
N ARG A 924 22.93 -22.63 31.87
CA ARG A 924 21.45 -22.52 31.95
C ARG A 924 20.92 -21.16 32.37
N ASP A 925 21.66 -20.38 33.15
CA ASP A 925 21.28 -19.01 33.53
C ASP A 925 21.30 -18.01 32.34
N ARG A 926 21.85 -18.41 31.19
CA ARG A 926 21.70 -17.69 29.92
C ARG A 926 20.47 -18.13 29.11
N ASP A 927 19.80 -19.23 29.46
CA ASP A 927 18.59 -19.72 28.77
C ASP A 927 17.55 -18.63 28.59
N GLU A 928 17.00 -18.49 27.38
CA GLU A 928 15.95 -17.50 27.11
C GLU A 928 15.03 -17.84 25.93
N TYR A 929 13.80 -17.33 25.97
CA TYR A 929 12.82 -17.42 24.90
C TYR A 929 12.10 -16.09 24.69
N THR A 930 11.62 -15.85 23.47
CA THR A 930 10.89 -14.61 23.14
C THR A 930 9.49 -14.91 22.63
N VAL A 931 8.49 -14.28 23.25
CA VAL A 931 7.07 -14.38 22.90
C VAL A 931 6.62 -13.11 22.20
N ARG A 932 5.88 -13.28 21.11
CA ARG A 932 5.08 -12.26 20.44
C ARG A 932 3.70 -12.25 21.10
N ILE A 933 3.32 -11.12 21.70
CA ILE A 933 2.06 -10.94 22.44
C ILE A 933 1.21 -9.96 21.62
N ASP A 934 0.22 -10.50 20.91
CA ASP A 934 -0.84 -9.70 20.29
C ASP A 934 -1.87 -9.35 21.38
N ALA A 935 -2.01 -8.06 21.68
CA ALA A 935 -2.93 -7.54 22.69
C ALA A 935 -3.88 -6.51 22.08
N HIS A 936 -4.82 -6.01 22.88
CA HIS A 936 -5.53 -4.76 22.62
C HIS A 936 -5.84 -4.05 23.94
N ALA A 937 -5.93 -2.72 23.90
CA ALA A 937 -6.41 -1.89 25.00
C ALA A 937 -6.86 -0.52 24.48
N GLN A 938 -7.58 0.23 25.30
CA GLN A 938 -7.89 1.64 25.08
C GLN A 938 -7.11 2.46 26.11
N GLN A 939 -5.99 3.07 25.70
CA GLN A 939 -5.14 3.84 26.59
C GLN A 939 -5.73 5.24 26.85
N VAL A 940 -5.96 5.52 28.13
CA VAL A 940 -6.44 6.80 28.66
C VAL A 940 -5.36 7.37 29.58
N VAL A 941 -4.72 8.47 29.21
CA VAL A 941 -3.73 9.17 30.03
C VAL A 941 -4.39 10.38 30.68
N ARG A 942 -4.51 10.38 32.01
CA ARG A 942 -5.11 11.46 32.80
C ARG A 942 -4.07 12.27 33.55
N ARG A 943 -4.43 13.51 33.91
CA ARG A 943 -3.77 14.32 34.94
C ARG A 943 -4.84 14.83 35.91
N GLY A 944 -4.89 14.25 37.10
CA GLY A 944 -6.08 14.34 37.95
C GLY A 944 -7.31 13.76 37.24
N ASP A 945 -8.45 14.44 37.33
CA ASP A 945 -9.70 13.98 36.70
C ASP A 945 -9.75 14.17 35.18
N GLN A 946 -8.93 15.07 34.63
CA GLN A 946 -8.92 15.42 33.19
C GLN A 946 -8.12 14.41 32.36
N SER A 947 -8.68 13.94 31.24
CA SER A 947 -7.90 13.23 30.21
C SER A 947 -7.00 14.21 29.45
N VAL A 948 -5.70 13.89 29.39
CA VAL A 948 -4.66 14.65 28.67
C VAL A 948 -4.44 14.07 27.28
N ARG A 949 -4.53 12.73 27.16
CA ARG A 949 -4.48 12.00 25.90
C ARG A 949 -5.35 10.76 26.02
N GLU A 950 -6.10 10.48 24.97
CA GLU A 950 -7.14 9.44 25.01
C GLU A 950 -7.18 8.78 23.60
N GLN A 951 -6.97 7.45 23.49
CA GLN A 951 -7.14 6.67 22.24
C GLN A 951 -8.62 6.35 21.94
N PRO A 952 -9.27 6.93 20.90
CA PRO A 952 -10.75 6.97 20.74
C PRO A 952 -11.52 5.65 20.67
N TYR A 953 -10.83 4.51 20.63
CA TYR A 953 -11.38 3.17 20.61
C TYR A 953 -10.31 2.20 21.16
N VAL A 954 -10.73 1.00 21.59
CA VAL A 954 -9.78 -0.11 21.83
C VAL A 954 -8.94 -0.32 20.58
N THR A 955 -7.63 -0.19 20.75
CA THR A 955 -6.64 -0.26 19.67
C THR A 955 -5.85 -1.56 19.81
N PRO A 956 -5.72 -2.38 18.75
CA PRO A 956 -4.84 -3.54 18.76
C PRO A 956 -3.37 -3.11 18.79
N PHE A 957 -2.54 -3.84 19.54
CA PHE A 957 -1.09 -3.64 19.56
C PHE A 957 -0.35 -4.97 19.71
N GLU A 958 0.93 -4.98 19.37
CA GLU A 958 1.82 -6.15 19.45
C GLU A 958 3.07 -5.76 20.23
N GLU A 959 3.45 -6.57 21.23
CA GLU A 959 4.71 -6.43 21.94
C GLU A 959 5.50 -7.76 21.92
N PHE A 960 6.82 -7.67 22.12
CA PHE A 960 7.71 -8.81 22.07
C PHE A 960 8.50 -8.93 23.38
N TRP A 961 8.28 -10.00 24.13
CA TRP A 961 8.73 -10.14 25.51
C TRP A 961 9.72 -11.29 25.60
N THR A 962 10.99 -10.99 25.93
CA THR A 962 12.03 -12.00 26.16
C THR A 962 12.06 -12.38 27.63
N PHE A 963 11.91 -13.67 27.89
CA PHE A 963 11.99 -14.26 29.22
C PHE A 963 13.34 -14.97 29.37
N GLY A 964 14.11 -14.55 30.37
CA GLY A 964 15.36 -15.19 30.76
C GLY A 964 15.17 -16.09 31.97
N ARG A 965 16.11 -17.01 32.19
CA ARG A 965 16.13 -17.89 33.35
C ARG A 965 16.84 -17.22 34.54
N LEU A 966 16.11 -16.93 35.61
CA LEU A 966 16.65 -16.34 36.83
C LEU A 966 16.00 -16.97 38.07
N ASP A 967 16.80 -17.27 39.10
CA ASP A 967 16.39 -18.00 40.31
C ASP A 967 15.70 -19.36 40.03
N GLY A 968 16.06 -20.00 38.91
CA GLY A 968 15.44 -21.25 38.46
C GLY A 968 14.02 -21.08 37.89
N GLN A 969 13.61 -19.87 37.54
CA GLN A 969 12.31 -19.55 36.96
C GLN A 969 12.43 -18.71 35.68
N TRP A 970 11.37 -18.68 34.89
CA TRP A 970 11.23 -17.76 33.77
C TRP A 970 10.74 -16.38 34.27
N LYS A 971 11.56 -15.35 34.04
CA LYS A 971 11.28 -13.95 34.41
C LYS A 971 11.46 -13.02 33.21
N LEU A 972 10.71 -11.93 33.14
CA LEU A 972 10.84 -10.96 32.05
C LEU A 972 12.21 -10.29 32.11
N LYS A 973 13.02 -10.50 31.07
CA LYS A 973 14.39 -9.98 30.93
C LYS A 973 14.42 -8.68 30.13
N GLU A 974 13.57 -8.56 29.11
CA GLU A 974 13.42 -7.33 28.31
C GLU A 974 12.11 -7.36 27.52
N VAL A 975 11.56 -6.17 27.21
CA VAL A 975 10.57 -5.99 26.13
C VAL A 975 11.33 -5.47 24.92
N VAL A 976 11.44 -6.27 23.87
CA VAL A 976 12.24 -5.97 22.69
C VAL A 976 11.43 -5.20 21.65
N SER A 977 12.11 -4.33 20.91
CA SER A 977 11.48 -3.63 19.79
C SER A 977 11.03 -4.59 18.69
N ALA A 978 10.01 -4.22 17.93
CA ALA A 978 9.58 -4.96 16.74
C ALA A 978 10.73 -5.21 15.72
N SER A 979 11.77 -4.37 15.71
CA SER A 979 12.97 -4.58 14.89
C SER A 979 13.83 -5.74 15.39
N GLN A 980 14.14 -5.78 16.70
CA GLN A 980 14.86 -6.91 17.33
C GLN A 980 14.03 -8.19 17.20
N ALA A 981 12.72 -8.12 17.41
CA ALA A 981 11.83 -9.24 17.24
C ALA A 981 11.81 -9.78 15.80
N LYS A 982 11.83 -8.91 14.79
CA LYS A 982 11.89 -9.32 13.37
C LYS A 982 13.22 -10.02 13.03
N GLN A 983 14.32 -9.64 13.67
CA GLN A 983 15.58 -10.39 13.62
C GLN A 983 15.44 -11.76 14.33
N MET A 984 14.87 -11.79 15.54
CA MET A 984 14.62 -13.03 16.29
C MET A 984 13.66 -14.00 15.57
N VAL A 985 12.66 -13.51 14.83
CA VAL A 985 11.80 -14.30 13.93
C VAL A 985 12.62 -14.91 12.79
N GLY A 986 13.58 -14.19 12.22
CA GLY A 986 14.47 -14.69 11.17
C GLY A 986 15.53 -15.69 11.65
N ALA A 987 16.02 -15.57 12.88
CA ALA A 987 17.08 -16.41 13.44
C ALA A 987 16.64 -17.87 13.67
N GLU A 988 17.50 -18.84 13.37
CA GLU A 988 17.31 -20.22 13.83
C GLU A 988 17.34 -20.29 15.36
N ASN A 989 16.64 -21.25 15.95
CA ASN A 989 16.69 -21.48 17.40
C ASN A 989 18.05 -22.07 17.79
N ILE A 990 18.54 -21.72 18.98
CA ILE A 990 19.85 -22.14 19.47
C ILE A 990 19.69 -23.27 20.49
N ASP A 991 20.57 -24.25 20.40
CA ASP A 991 20.83 -25.25 21.42
C ASP A 991 22.34 -25.54 21.42
N GLU A 992 23.10 -24.93 22.33
CA GLU A 992 24.58 -25.00 22.33
C GLU A 992 25.13 -26.42 22.51
N ASP A 993 24.38 -27.32 23.18
CA ASP A 993 24.77 -28.72 23.39
C ASP A 993 24.55 -29.61 22.13
N SER A 994 23.86 -29.08 21.11
CA SER A 994 23.53 -29.82 19.89
C SER A 994 24.32 -29.37 18.67
N SER A 995 24.98 -30.31 18.00
CA SER A 995 25.57 -30.04 16.68
C SER A 995 24.49 -29.67 15.65
N ALA A 996 24.88 -28.94 14.60
CA ALA A 996 23.98 -28.60 13.50
C ALA A 996 23.28 -29.83 12.88
N GLY A 997 23.93 -31.00 12.88
CA GLY A 997 23.33 -32.26 12.43
C GLY A 997 22.28 -32.85 13.38
N GLN A 998 22.38 -32.59 14.70
CA GLN A 998 21.35 -32.95 15.68
C GLN A 998 20.15 -32.01 15.58
N LEU A 999 20.38 -30.70 15.48
CA LEU A 999 19.31 -29.70 15.24
C LEU A 999 18.54 -30.00 13.95
N ASP A 1000 19.25 -30.29 12.85
CA ASP A 1000 18.61 -30.63 11.58
C ASP A 1000 17.91 -32.00 11.63
N TRP A 1001 18.35 -32.92 12.50
CA TRP A 1001 17.61 -34.16 12.80
C TRP A 1001 16.33 -33.88 13.60
N TYR A 1002 16.38 -33.08 14.68
CA TYR A 1002 15.20 -32.65 15.45
C TYR A 1002 14.16 -31.98 14.55
N TYR A 1003 14.60 -31.09 13.65
CA TYR A 1003 13.72 -30.39 12.71
C TYR A 1003 13.12 -31.31 11.63
N ARG A 1004 13.71 -32.48 11.36
CA ARG A 1004 13.18 -33.48 10.42
C ARG A 1004 12.21 -34.48 11.08
N GLN A 1005 12.31 -34.73 12.38
CA GLN A 1005 11.40 -35.66 13.06
C GLN A 1005 9.99 -35.10 13.23
N THR A 1006 8.97 -35.95 13.08
CA THR A 1006 7.56 -35.65 13.42
C THR A 1006 7.23 -35.95 14.90
N ARG A 1007 8.00 -36.83 15.54
CA ARG A 1007 7.90 -37.19 16.97
C ARG A 1007 9.30 -37.38 17.57
N ALA A 1008 9.42 -37.21 18.88
CA ALA A 1008 10.50 -37.87 19.62
C ALA A 1008 10.18 -39.37 19.77
N ASN A 1009 11.22 -40.21 19.77
CA ASN A 1009 11.12 -41.63 20.13
C ASN A 1009 11.36 -41.83 21.63
#